data_AF-A0A4W4ELB4-F1
#
_entry.id   AF-A0A4W4ELB4-F1
#
_cell.length_a   1.000
_cell.length_b   1.000
_cell.length_c   1.000
_cell.angle_alpha   90.00
_cell.angle_beta   90.00
_cell.angle_gamma   90.00
#
_symmetry.space_group_name_H-M   'P 1'
#
loop_
_entity.id
_entity.type
_entity.pdbx_description
1 polymer ?
#
loop_
_entity_poly.entity_id
_entity_poly.type
_entity_poly.pdbx_seq_one_letter_code
_entity_poly.pdbx_strand_id
1 'polypeptide(L)'
;MCACVCFFVDSSQSESPSDAEDHRPSFSRPPVSHNTQSSDAPQSSSRFSMYNIVSQKLMAKMGFKEGEGLGKFGQGRKDIVEASTQRGRRGLGLSLQSFEGELNVEWQDEPEPNAFEEVTWFPECSTEIPDSDELSDWMLIGERKLKIEDETEFCSEKLLHLLLSCKSVFDDLEGEEMRRARTRSNPYETIRGAFFLNRAAMKMANMDHVFDYMFTNPKDSQGRPLIRDKESELLYFGDVCAGPGGFSEYILWRKRWHAKGFGMTLKGANDFKLEDFYAAPSELFEPYYGEGGIDGDGDIMRPENITAFRNFVLESTEKRGLHFLMADGGFSVEGQENLQEILSKQLLLCQFLMALSVVRTGGHFVCKTFDLFTPFSVGLIYLLYLCFERVSLFKPLTSRPANSERYVVCRSLKPGSDAVRDYLFTVNLKLNHLRHSERDVTDVVPLNVIKGDTDFYQYMTDSNERHCAVQIKSLAKIHAYVRETTLSEPRQADIRKECLRLWGIPDQARVAPASADPKAKFYELIKVGVILKLTHPLTFTDIDSFNCRPTALSSSTLDKLQHVLDHRCIVGGGEQIFLLGLGKSQIYIWDGKAPLRWKKLENWKLELPRDTLLSVEIVQELKGEGKAQRRINAVHVLDALVLNGTDVRDQHFNQRIQMAEKFVKAVSKPSRPDMNPIRVKEVYRLEEMDKIFVRLEMKVTKSSGGMPRLSYTGRDDRHFLPSGLHIIKTVNPWTMAYSKTSNKKFFYNKQTKESTYKMDPTAVAPFKYCYHERLFWAWEEGVIVHDSQTRVDPKKLSKDHVLSFIRKHCQAL
;
A
#
# COMPACT_ATOMS: atom_id res chain seq x y z
N MET A 1 22.21 29.31 -6.39
CA MET A 1 22.96 28.15 -6.93
C MET A 1 22.84 27.02 -5.94
N CYS A 2 22.70 25.77 -6.38
CA CYS A 2 22.45 24.65 -5.47
C CYS A 2 23.71 24.27 -4.69
N ALA A 3 23.58 24.07 -3.38
CA ALA A 3 24.59 23.37 -2.60
C ALA A 3 24.47 21.86 -2.86
N CYS A 4 25.60 21.18 -3.08
CA CYS A 4 25.61 19.74 -3.34
C CYS A 4 25.30 18.95 -2.07
N VAL A 5 24.28 18.10 -2.13
CA VAL A 5 24.06 17.02 -1.15
C VAL A 5 24.66 15.75 -1.74
N CYS A 6 25.86 15.40 -1.30
CA CYS A 6 26.56 14.18 -1.72
C CYS A 6 26.30 13.06 -0.71
N PHE A 7 25.63 11.98 -1.15
CA PHE A 7 25.57 10.72 -0.41
C PHE A 7 26.24 9.60 -1.20
N PHE A 8 26.99 8.75 -0.51
CA PHE A 8 27.62 7.57 -1.12
C PHE A 8 26.58 6.49 -1.45
N VAL A 9 26.78 5.80 -2.57
CA VAL A 9 25.95 4.67 -3.01
C VAL A 9 26.69 3.38 -2.68
N ASP A 10 26.06 2.47 -1.94
CA ASP A 10 26.52 1.09 -1.79
C ASP A 10 25.98 0.26 -2.96
N SER A 11 26.80 0.11 -4.02
CA SER A 11 26.35 -0.30 -5.35
C SER A 11 26.43 -1.81 -5.59
N SER A 12 25.38 -2.55 -5.22
CA SER A 12 25.23 -3.98 -5.55
C SER A 12 24.55 -4.22 -6.91
N GLN A 13 25.16 -3.73 -7.99
CA GLN A 13 24.76 -4.10 -9.36
C GLN A 13 25.34 -5.47 -9.74
N SER A 14 24.48 -6.45 -9.99
CA SER A 14 24.85 -7.76 -10.54
C SER A 14 24.29 -7.92 -11.95
N GLU A 15 24.98 -7.38 -12.95
CA GLU A 15 24.72 -7.74 -14.35
C GLU A 15 25.42 -9.06 -14.71
N SER A 16 24.71 -9.96 -15.39
CA SER A 16 25.21 -11.28 -15.78
C SER A 16 25.26 -11.40 -17.31
N PRO A 17 26.45 -11.47 -17.93
CA PRO A 17 26.62 -11.92 -19.31
C PRO A 17 26.51 -13.46 -19.40
N SER A 18 26.19 -13.96 -20.60
CA SER A 18 25.90 -15.37 -20.88
C SER A 18 27.13 -16.26 -21.10
N ASP A 19 26.87 -17.57 -21.12
CA ASP A 19 27.78 -18.71 -21.22
C ASP A 19 28.87 -18.65 -22.30
N ALA A 20 30.02 -19.25 -21.97
CA ALA A 20 30.89 -19.98 -22.89
C ALA A 20 31.67 -21.08 -22.13
N GLU A 21 31.86 -22.24 -22.75
CA GLU A 21 32.67 -23.37 -22.26
C GLU A 21 34.18 -23.04 -22.44
N ASP A 22 35.19 -23.70 -21.86
CA ASP A 22 35.28 -25.08 -21.37
C ASP A 22 36.56 -25.37 -20.52
N HIS A 23 36.63 -26.57 -19.90
CA HIS A 23 37.81 -27.37 -19.47
C HIS A 23 38.88 -26.87 -18.46
N ARG A 24 39.28 -27.79 -17.55
CA ARG A 24 40.49 -27.75 -16.67
C ARG A 24 41.43 -28.92 -17.03
N PRO A 25 42.78 -28.84 -16.85
CA PRO A 25 43.46 -29.26 -15.61
C PRO A 25 44.63 -28.32 -15.18
N SER A 26 45.09 -28.13 -13.94
CA SER A 26 45.38 -28.94 -12.72
C SER A 26 46.90 -29.25 -12.52
N PHE A 27 47.49 -28.74 -11.42
CA PHE A 27 48.75 -29.15 -10.72
C PHE A 27 50.08 -29.24 -11.54
N SER A 28 51.30 -28.97 -11.03
CA SER A 28 51.85 -28.94 -9.65
C SER A 28 53.04 -27.93 -9.46
N ARG A 29 54.14 -28.25 -8.73
CA ARG A 29 55.08 -27.28 -8.08
C ARG A 29 56.61 -27.51 -8.41
N PRO A 30 57.55 -26.61 -7.99
CA PRO A 30 58.95 -26.48 -8.51
C PRO A 30 60.00 -27.29 -7.71
N PRO A 31 61.34 -27.10 -7.91
CA PRO A 31 62.16 -26.29 -6.95
C PRO A 31 63.53 -25.67 -7.43
N VAL A 32 64.30 -25.07 -6.47
CA VAL A 32 65.76 -24.69 -6.45
C VAL A 32 66.27 -23.56 -7.43
N SER A 33 67.32 -22.71 -7.21
CA SER A 33 68.46 -22.62 -6.25
C SER A 33 69.00 -21.17 -5.97
N HIS A 34 69.87 -21.04 -4.94
CA HIS A 34 70.96 -20.08 -4.60
C HIS A 34 71.49 -19.07 -5.67
N ASN A 35 72.08 -17.88 -5.36
CA ASN A 35 72.46 -17.16 -4.10
C ASN A 35 72.32 -15.59 -4.31
N THR A 36 73.15 -14.56 -3.96
CA THR A 36 74.46 -14.36 -3.27
C THR A 36 74.57 -13.01 -2.46
N GLN A 37 75.29 -11.96 -2.94
CA GLN A 37 75.91 -10.81 -2.20
C GLN A 37 76.10 -9.57 -3.15
N SER A 38 76.43 -8.31 -2.79
CA SER A 38 76.64 -7.52 -1.53
C SER A 38 76.72 -5.98 -1.78
N SER A 39 77.00 -5.18 -0.73
CA SER A 39 77.57 -3.79 -0.65
C SER A 39 76.86 -2.56 -1.26
N ASP A 40 76.14 -1.85 -0.38
CA ASP A 40 76.29 -0.44 0.07
C ASP A 40 76.01 0.83 -0.81
N ALA A 41 74.98 1.59 -0.34
CA ALA A 41 74.86 3.06 -0.21
C ALA A 41 74.78 3.96 -1.48
N PRO A 42 74.10 5.13 -1.45
CA PRO A 42 73.69 5.95 -0.29
C PRO A 42 72.16 6.14 -0.10
N GLN A 43 71.79 7.00 0.88
CA GLN A 43 70.43 7.14 1.40
C GLN A 43 69.49 8.01 0.54
N SER A 44 68.24 7.55 0.41
CA SER A 44 67.06 8.41 0.26
C SER A 44 65.96 7.90 1.21
N SER A 45 65.03 8.77 1.62
CA SER A 45 64.01 8.42 2.62
C SER A 45 62.86 7.62 2.00
N SER A 46 63.05 6.31 1.86
CA SER A 46 62.08 5.41 1.23
C SER A 46 60.77 5.30 2.01
N ARG A 47 59.66 5.09 1.29
CA ARG A 47 58.30 5.05 1.88
C ARG A 47 57.97 3.76 2.63
N PHE A 48 58.99 2.93 2.93
CA PHE A 48 58.87 1.53 3.32
C PHE A 48 59.50 1.20 4.69
N SER A 49 59.81 2.21 5.51
CA SER A 49 60.37 2.04 6.86
C SER A 49 59.43 1.31 7.85
N MET A 50 58.14 1.21 7.53
CA MET A 50 57.15 0.45 8.30
C MET A 50 57.35 -1.08 8.25
N TYR A 51 58.17 -1.59 7.32
CA TYR A 51 58.41 -3.02 7.17
C TYR A 51 59.73 -3.48 7.81
N ASN A 52 59.70 -4.59 8.53
CA ASN A 52 60.88 -5.23 9.10
C ASN A 52 61.90 -5.59 7.99
N ILE A 53 63.20 -5.46 8.32
CA ILE A 53 64.36 -5.82 7.49
C ILE A 53 64.22 -7.20 6.82
N VAL A 54 63.61 -8.18 7.50
CA VAL A 54 63.33 -9.53 6.94
C VAL A 54 62.38 -9.44 5.74
N SER A 55 61.29 -8.70 5.86
CA SER A 55 60.31 -8.48 4.78
C SER A 55 60.92 -7.70 3.62
N GLN A 56 61.72 -6.66 3.89
CA GLN A 56 62.43 -5.89 2.87
C GLN A 56 63.39 -6.78 2.06
N LYS A 57 64.18 -7.63 2.72
CA LYS A 57 65.04 -8.62 2.06
C LYS A 57 64.25 -9.65 1.25
N LEU A 58 63.06 -10.05 1.70
CA LEU A 58 62.20 -10.97 0.95
C LEU A 58 61.65 -10.32 -0.33
N MET A 59 61.16 -9.08 -0.25
CA MET A 59 60.64 -8.33 -1.41
C MET A 59 61.72 -8.11 -2.47
N ALA A 60 62.92 -7.68 -2.07
CA ALA A 60 64.05 -7.54 -2.98
C ALA A 60 64.39 -8.87 -3.70
N LYS A 61 64.36 -10.00 -2.98
CA LYS A 61 64.60 -11.35 -3.55
C LYS A 61 63.52 -11.81 -4.53
N MET A 62 62.34 -11.20 -4.51
CA MET A 62 61.23 -11.42 -5.45
C MET A 62 61.22 -10.42 -6.62
N GLY A 63 62.26 -9.59 -6.77
CA GLY A 63 62.42 -8.64 -7.87
C GLY A 63 61.73 -7.29 -7.68
N PHE A 64 61.35 -6.93 -6.45
CA PHE A 64 60.81 -5.60 -6.15
C PHE A 64 61.87 -4.49 -6.33
N LYS A 65 61.48 -3.38 -6.97
CA LYS A 65 62.20 -2.10 -6.97
C LYS A 65 61.24 -0.99 -6.55
N GLU A 66 61.74 0.01 -5.84
CA GLU A 66 60.92 1.15 -5.41
C GLU A 66 60.41 1.95 -6.63
N GLY A 67 59.08 2.07 -6.76
CA GLY A 67 58.40 2.72 -7.90
C GLY A 67 57.95 1.79 -9.05
N GLU A 68 58.35 0.52 -9.05
CA GLU A 68 57.94 -0.48 -10.05
C GLU A 68 57.01 -1.55 -9.44
N GLY A 69 56.13 -2.13 -10.26
CA GLY A 69 55.20 -3.17 -9.82
C GLY A 69 55.86 -4.55 -9.77
N LEU A 70 55.59 -5.36 -8.75
CA LEU A 70 56.21 -6.69 -8.57
C LEU A 70 56.04 -7.60 -9.80
N GLY A 71 57.15 -7.95 -10.45
CA GLY A 71 57.19 -8.87 -11.59
C GLY A 71 58.45 -8.70 -12.44
N LYS A 72 58.81 -9.73 -13.21
CA LYS A 72 60.04 -9.73 -14.04
C LYS A 72 60.11 -8.58 -15.06
N PHE A 73 58.96 -8.03 -15.44
CA PHE A 73 58.83 -6.92 -16.39
C PHE A 73 58.08 -5.71 -15.78
N GLY A 74 58.08 -5.56 -14.45
CA GLY A 74 57.43 -4.44 -13.77
C GLY A 74 55.89 -4.50 -13.75
N GLN A 75 55.29 -5.64 -14.14
CA GLN A 75 53.86 -5.77 -14.45
C GLN A 75 52.91 -5.86 -13.23
N GLY A 76 53.43 -5.80 -12.01
CA GLY A 76 52.61 -5.86 -10.80
C GLY A 76 51.84 -4.55 -10.54
N ARG A 77 50.99 -4.56 -9.51
CA ARG A 77 50.39 -3.33 -8.98
C ARG A 77 51.50 -2.44 -8.40
N LYS A 78 51.48 -1.15 -8.72
CA LYS A 78 52.44 -0.16 -8.19
C LYS A 78 52.01 0.39 -6.83
N ASP A 79 50.70 0.52 -6.63
CA ASP A 79 50.12 0.96 -5.36
C ASP A 79 50.24 -0.15 -4.31
N ILE A 80 50.36 0.27 -3.05
CA ILE A 80 50.32 -0.65 -1.92
C ILE A 80 48.99 -1.40 -1.95
N VAL A 81 49.04 -2.73 -1.93
CA VAL A 81 47.86 -3.54 -1.60
C VAL A 81 47.53 -3.23 -0.14
N GLU A 82 46.48 -2.45 0.08
CA GLU A 82 46.00 -2.11 1.42
C GLU A 82 45.91 -3.39 2.27
N ALA A 83 46.54 -3.35 3.45
CA ALA A 83 46.56 -4.51 4.33
C ALA A 83 45.11 -4.84 4.72
N SER A 84 44.62 -5.99 4.25
CA SER A 84 43.25 -6.45 4.52
C SER A 84 42.94 -6.35 6.01
N THR A 85 42.13 -5.36 6.39
CA THR A 85 41.60 -5.25 7.74
C THR A 85 40.88 -6.56 8.07
N GLN A 86 41.18 -7.14 9.23
CA GLN A 86 40.74 -8.49 9.55
C GLN A 86 39.22 -8.49 9.79
N ARG A 87 38.47 -8.89 8.75
CA ARG A 87 37.00 -8.90 8.72
C ARG A 87 36.43 -9.59 9.98
N GLY A 88 36.00 -8.79 10.96
CA GLY A 88 35.35 -9.25 12.18
C GLY A 88 36.27 -9.82 13.27
N ARG A 89 37.58 -9.49 13.30
CA ARG A 89 38.42 -9.68 14.49
C ARG A 89 39.30 -8.45 14.71
N ARG A 90 39.17 -7.83 15.89
CA ARG A 90 40.15 -6.85 16.39
C ARG A 90 41.52 -7.55 16.46
N GLY A 91 42.55 -6.94 15.89
CA GLY A 91 43.91 -7.47 15.95
C GLY A 91 44.45 -7.47 17.38
N LEU A 92 45.33 -8.42 17.71
CA LEU A 92 46.03 -8.44 18.99
C LEU A 92 46.82 -7.13 19.18
N GLY A 93 46.32 -6.25 20.05
CA GLY A 93 46.93 -4.95 20.36
C GLY A 93 46.20 -3.71 19.81
N LEU A 94 45.00 -3.83 19.21
CA LEU A 94 44.21 -2.67 18.79
C LEU A 94 43.10 -2.32 19.81
N SER A 95 43.39 -1.43 20.75
CA SER A 95 42.41 -0.84 21.66
C SER A 95 41.94 0.54 21.18
N LEU A 96 40.62 0.78 21.29
CA LEU A 96 40.03 2.10 21.17
C LEU A 96 39.94 2.68 22.59
N GLN A 97 40.82 3.61 22.94
CA GLN A 97 40.91 4.14 24.32
C GLN A 97 39.62 4.82 24.81
N SER A 98 38.77 5.32 23.91
CA SER A 98 37.44 5.86 24.23
C SER A 98 36.38 4.80 24.53
N PHE A 99 36.58 3.53 24.15
CA PHE A 99 35.60 2.44 24.28
C PHE A 99 35.97 1.42 25.38
N GLU A 100 36.91 1.76 26.28
CA GLU A 100 37.31 0.89 27.41
C GLU A 100 36.55 1.19 28.72
N GLY A 101 35.88 2.35 28.80
CA GLY A 101 35.08 2.75 29.96
C GLY A 101 33.81 1.91 30.13
N GLU A 102 33.40 1.66 31.37
CA GLU A 102 32.18 0.91 31.66
C GLU A 102 30.99 1.84 31.86
N LEU A 103 29.95 1.64 31.04
CA LEU A 103 28.61 2.16 31.32
C LEU A 103 28.10 1.49 32.59
N ASN A 104 28.13 2.23 33.71
CA ASN A 104 27.66 1.81 35.03
C ASN A 104 26.13 1.71 35.10
N VAL A 105 25.56 0.84 34.26
CA VAL A 105 24.12 0.62 34.05
C VAL A 105 23.87 -0.89 34.09
N GLU A 106 23.16 -1.36 35.11
CA GLU A 106 22.61 -2.72 35.09
C GLU A 106 21.53 -2.83 34.02
N TRP A 107 21.73 -3.80 33.11
CA TRP A 107 20.78 -4.20 32.08
C TRP A 107 20.34 -5.67 32.24
N GLN A 108 20.93 -6.40 33.19
CA GLN A 108 20.64 -7.82 33.43
C GLN A 108 19.37 -8.06 34.27
N ASP A 109 18.79 -6.98 34.81
CA ASP A 109 17.49 -6.94 35.48
C ASP A 109 16.33 -6.63 34.50
N GLU A 110 16.57 -6.67 33.18
CA GLU A 110 15.52 -6.62 32.17
C GLU A 110 14.51 -7.78 32.35
N PRO A 111 13.19 -7.52 32.24
CA PRO A 111 12.18 -8.58 32.28
C PRO A 111 12.30 -9.53 31.08
N GLU A 112 11.89 -10.79 31.25
CA GLU A 112 12.02 -11.78 30.17
C GLU A 112 11.33 -11.34 28.86
N PRO A 113 12.05 -11.39 27.72
CA PRO A 113 11.48 -11.10 26.41
C PRO A 113 10.31 -12.04 26.07
N ASN A 114 9.18 -11.44 25.72
CA ASN A 114 7.92 -12.11 25.44
C ASN A 114 7.15 -11.37 24.31
N ALA A 115 6.04 -11.93 23.84
CA ALA A 115 5.32 -11.43 22.67
C ALA A 115 4.10 -10.53 23.00
N PHE A 116 3.86 -10.23 24.27
CA PHE A 116 2.72 -9.41 24.72
C PHE A 116 3.17 -7.98 25.02
N GLU A 117 2.31 -7.01 24.66
CA GLU A 117 2.60 -5.59 24.73
C GLU A 117 1.46 -4.86 25.45
N GLU A 118 1.77 -4.17 26.54
CA GLU A 118 0.79 -3.36 27.28
C GLU A 118 0.67 -1.95 26.68
N VAL A 119 -0.57 -1.49 26.50
CA VAL A 119 -0.87 -0.15 25.98
C VAL A 119 -1.32 0.77 27.10
N THR A 120 -0.42 1.65 27.57
CA THR A 120 -0.85 2.79 28.39
C THR A 120 -1.34 3.91 27.48
N TRP A 121 -2.58 4.35 27.65
CA TRP A 121 -3.17 5.50 26.98
C TRP A 121 -3.09 6.74 27.88
N PHE A 122 -3.11 7.94 27.29
CA PHE A 122 -3.41 9.17 28.04
C PHE A 122 -4.79 9.05 28.74
N PRO A 123 -5.07 9.87 29.77
CA PRO A 123 -6.43 10.16 30.23
C PRO A 123 -7.35 10.62 29.09
N GLU A 124 -8.68 10.65 29.32
CA GLU A 124 -9.59 11.18 28.29
C GLU A 124 -9.61 12.71 28.37
N CYS A 125 -9.40 13.38 27.24
CA CYS A 125 -9.36 14.84 27.20
C CYS A 125 -10.75 15.43 27.44
N SER A 126 -10.93 16.03 28.61
CA SER A 126 -12.14 16.74 29.06
C SER A 126 -12.22 18.19 28.59
N THR A 127 -11.08 18.78 28.19
CA THR A 127 -10.99 20.11 27.59
C THR A 127 -11.68 20.13 26.21
N GLU A 128 -12.38 21.22 25.90
CA GLU A 128 -12.92 21.45 24.56
C GLU A 128 -11.79 21.73 23.54
N ILE A 129 -12.08 21.66 22.25
CA ILE A 129 -11.08 21.97 21.20
C ILE A 129 -10.98 23.50 21.08
N PRO A 130 -9.79 24.11 21.24
CA PRO A 130 -9.57 25.55 21.08
C PRO A 130 -10.08 26.09 19.75
N ASP A 131 -10.65 27.30 19.79
CA ASP A 131 -11.12 28.00 18.60
C ASP A 131 -9.98 28.77 17.89
N SER A 132 -10.30 29.42 16.78
CA SER A 132 -9.31 30.14 15.97
C SER A 132 -8.77 31.40 16.63
N ASP A 133 -9.49 32.00 17.59
CA ASP A 133 -9.04 33.20 18.29
C ASP A 133 -8.09 32.79 19.43
N GLU A 134 -8.42 31.76 20.22
CA GLU A 134 -7.51 31.19 21.23
C GLU A 134 -6.20 30.69 20.61
N LEU A 135 -6.28 29.92 19.51
CA LEU A 135 -5.10 29.40 18.82
C LEU A 135 -4.22 30.50 18.19
N SER A 136 -4.75 31.70 17.96
CA SER A 136 -4.00 32.77 17.28
C SER A 136 -2.79 33.27 18.08
N ASP A 137 -2.88 33.25 19.41
CA ASP A 137 -1.83 33.68 20.35
C ASP A 137 -0.88 32.54 20.77
N TRP A 138 -1.12 31.29 20.35
CA TRP A 138 -0.37 30.12 20.84
C TRP A 138 1.00 29.89 20.19
N MET A 139 1.28 30.48 19.03
CA MET A 139 2.52 30.23 18.28
C MET A 139 3.66 31.15 18.76
N LEU A 140 4.59 30.60 19.56
CA LEU A 140 5.76 31.34 20.01
C LEU A 140 6.94 31.19 19.04
N ILE A 141 7.64 32.29 18.79
CA ILE A 141 8.78 32.37 17.87
C ILE A 141 10.00 32.83 18.68
N GLY A 142 10.90 31.91 19.00
CA GLY A 142 12.16 32.18 19.70
C GLY A 142 13.37 32.26 18.76
N GLU A 143 14.56 32.15 19.34
CA GLU A 143 15.81 31.91 18.61
C GLU A 143 15.93 30.42 18.22
N ARG A 144 16.69 30.13 17.15
CA ARG A 144 16.90 28.78 16.65
C ARG A 144 17.78 27.97 17.60
N LYS A 145 17.15 27.25 18.53
CA LYS A 145 17.83 26.31 19.43
C LYS A 145 18.20 25.01 18.70
N LEU A 146 19.50 24.68 18.67
CA LEU A 146 20.04 23.40 18.20
C LEU A 146 20.74 22.65 19.36
N LYS A 147 20.08 22.63 20.52
CA LYS A 147 20.51 21.97 21.75
C LYS A 147 19.36 21.14 22.30
N ILE A 148 19.67 19.92 22.74
CA ILE A 148 18.73 18.98 23.35
C ILE A 148 19.07 18.71 24.84
N GLU A 149 20.23 19.18 25.30
CA GLU A 149 20.80 18.85 26.61
C GLU A 149 20.04 19.47 27.79
N ASP A 150 19.32 20.56 27.54
CA ASP A 150 18.58 21.38 28.50
C ASP A 150 17.04 21.30 28.29
N GLU A 151 16.55 20.37 27.47
CA GLU A 151 15.12 20.13 27.22
C GLU A 151 14.49 19.27 28.33
N THR A 152 14.51 19.78 29.56
CA THR A 152 14.14 19.04 30.79
C THR A 152 12.69 19.25 31.25
N GLU A 153 11.89 19.98 30.46
CA GLU A 153 10.50 20.35 30.81
C GLU A 153 9.54 19.16 30.94
N PHE A 154 9.88 18.02 30.32
CA PHE A 154 9.08 16.79 30.29
C PHE A 154 9.93 15.51 30.48
N CYS A 155 11.11 15.63 31.12
CA CYS A 155 12.03 14.53 31.45
C CYS A 155 13.08 15.04 32.44
N SER A 156 13.39 14.31 33.52
CA SER A 156 14.41 14.76 34.47
C SER A 156 15.80 14.88 33.84
N GLU A 157 16.47 16.00 34.13
CA GLU A 157 17.85 16.36 33.75
C GLU A 157 18.82 15.19 33.85
N LYS A 158 18.76 14.44 34.97
CA LYS A 158 19.60 13.27 35.22
C LYS A 158 19.38 12.13 34.22
N LEU A 159 18.13 11.83 33.85
CA LEU A 159 17.82 10.79 32.86
C LEU A 159 18.17 11.25 31.44
N LEU A 160 17.91 12.52 31.11
CA LEU A 160 18.23 13.11 29.82
C LEU A 160 19.75 13.08 29.54
N HIS A 161 20.57 13.61 30.46
CA HIS A 161 22.03 13.57 30.31
C HIS A 161 22.59 12.14 30.30
N LEU A 162 22.03 11.22 31.11
CA LEU A 162 22.44 9.82 31.09
C LEU A 162 22.14 9.18 29.72
N LEU A 163 20.93 9.36 29.18
CA LEU A 163 20.57 8.88 27.85
C LEU A 163 21.49 9.45 26.75
N LEU A 164 21.73 10.76 26.75
CA LEU A 164 22.62 11.41 25.77
C LEU A 164 24.06 10.86 25.86
N SER A 165 24.58 10.65 27.07
CA SER A 165 25.89 10.01 27.26
C SER A 165 25.93 8.56 26.75
N CYS A 166 24.88 7.78 26.99
CA CYS A 166 24.76 6.41 26.49
C CYS A 166 24.59 6.33 24.96
N LYS A 167 24.03 7.36 24.32
CA LYS A 167 24.01 7.49 22.85
C LYS A 167 25.41 7.78 22.32
N SER A 168 26.10 8.80 22.86
CA SER A 168 27.40 9.25 22.34
C SER A 168 28.60 8.33 22.59
N VAL A 169 28.47 7.31 23.45
CA VAL A 169 29.45 6.19 23.51
C VAL A 169 29.61 5.46 22.17
N PHE A 170 28.64 5.57 21.27
CA PHE A 170 28.68 4.92 19.95
C PHE A 170 29.22 5.80 18.81
N ASP A 171 29.48 7.10 19.06
CA ASP A 171 29.89 8.06 18.01
C ASP A 171 31.27 7.70 17.41
N ASP A 172 32.15 7.10 18.20
CA ASP A 172 33.49 6.59 17.80
C ASP A 172 33.48 5.18 17.19
N LEU A 173 32.34 4.46 17.21
CA LEU A 173 32.31 3.02 16.92
C LEU A 173 32.03 2.70 15.44
N GLU A 174 32.80 1.79 14.85
CA GLU A 174 32.54 1.32 13.47
C GLU A 174 31.10 0.76 13.36
N GLY A 175 30.30 1.36 12.48
CA GLY A 175 28.88 1.03 12.34
C GLY A 175 28.60 -0.46 12.06
N GLU A 176 29.51 -1.20 11.45
CA GLU A 176 29.38 -2.66 11.31
C GLU A 176 29.49 -3.42 12.64
N GLU A 177 30.40 -3.03 13.54
CA GLU A 177 30.54 -3.66 14.85
C GLU A 177 29.30 -3.38 15.71
N MET A 178 28.83 -2.13 15.71
CA MET A 178 27.56 -1.73 16.34
C MET A 178 26.35 -2.50 15.77
N ARG A 179 26.23 -2.57 14.43
CA ARG A 179 25.12 -3.29 13.76
C ARG A 179 25.12 -4.77 14.12
N ARG A 180 26.28 -5.42 14.32
CA ARG A 180 26.39 -6.83 14.72
C ARG A 180 26.02 -7.05 16.18
N ALA A 181 26.56 -6.25 17.10
CA ALA A 181 26.23 -6.35 18.52
C ALA A 181 24.72 -6.14 18.79
N ARG A 182 24.13 -5.10 18.19
CA ARG A 182 22.69 -4.79 18.21
C ARG A 182 21.84 -5.91 17.58
N THR A 183 22.37 -6.69 16.64
CA THR A 183 21.67 -7.83 16.03
C THR A 183 21.67 -9.07 16.93
N ARG A 184 22.68 -9.24 17.80
CA ARG A 184 22.74 -10.32 18.79
C ARG A 184 21.95 -10.02 20.08
N SER A 185 21.84 -8.75 20.47
CA SER A 185 21.25 -8.31 21.76
C SER A 185 19.76 -7.99 21.71
N ASN A 186 19.20 -7.63 20.55
CA ASN A 186 17.77 -7.37 20.40
C ASN A 186 16.98 -8.71 20.33
N PRO A 187 16.08 -9.04 21.28
CA PRO A 187 15.32 -10.29 21.25
C PRO A 187 14.39 -10.45 20.04
N TYR A 188 14.03 -9.34 19.37
CA TYR A 188 13.01 -9.28 18.34
C TYR A 188 13.58 -9.14 16.91
N GLU A 189 14.91 -9.06 16.73
CA GLU A 189 15.56 -8.73 15.44
C GLU A 189 15.35 -9.79 14.35
N THR A 190 14.99 -11.02 14.70
CA THR A 190 14.73 -12.14 13.78
C THR A 190 13.37 -12.05 13.08
N ILE A 191 12.41 -11.29 13.63
CA ILE A 191 11.08 -11.06 13.01
C ILE A 191 11.26 -10.42 11.62
N ARG A 192 12.15 -9.43 11.53
CA ARG A 192 12.51 -8.70 10.30
C ARG A 192 11.26 -8.21 9.56
N GLY A 193 11.10 -8.58 8.30
CA GLY A 193 9.92 -8.27 7.47
C GLY A 193 9.02 -9.48 7.20
N ALA A 194 9.31 -10.65 7.78
CA ALA A 194 8.76 -11.95 7.36
C ALA A 194 8.80 -12.13 5.82
N PHE A 195 7.65 -12.03 5.15
CA PHE A 195 7.51 -12.09 3.68
C PHE A 195 7.17 -10.75 3.01
N PHE A 196 7.05 -9.67 3.78
CA PHE A 196 6.84 -8.31 3.29
C PHE A 196 8.16 -7.66 2.84
N LEU A 197 8.05 -6.56 2.10
CA LEU A 197 9.17 -5.87 1.46
C LEU A 197 10.20 -5.28 2.44
N ASN A 198 9.79 -4.90 3.66
CA ASN A 198 10.70 -4.40 4.70
C ASN A 198 10.16 -4.66 6.12
N ARG A 199 10.91 -4.22 7.14
CA ARG A 199 10.51 -4.33 8.56
C ARG A 199 9.33 -3.42 8.95
N ALA A 200 9.05 -2.35 8.21
CA ALA A 200 7.99 -1.40 8.55
C ALA A 200 6.60 -2.07 8.42
N ALA A 201 6.41 -2.93 7.43
CA ALA A 201 5.21 -3.77 7.32
C ALA A 201 4.91 -4.56 8.60
N MET A 202 5.95 -5.12 9.24
CA MET A 202 5.81 -5.84 10.51
C MET A 202 5.48 -4.92 11.69
N LYS A 203 5.88 -3.64 11.66
CA LYS A 203 5.44 -2.65 12.67
C LYS A 203 3.94 -2.40 12.60
N MET A 204 3.37 -2.24 11.41
CA MET A 204 1.91 -2.12 11.27
C MET A 204 1.20 -3.44 11.58
N ALA A 205 1.77 -4.60 11.27
CA ALA A 205 1.21 -5.89 11.72
C ALA A 205 1.15 -6.03 13.25
N ASN A 206 2.23 -5.61 13.92
CA ASN A 206 2.38 -5.57 15.37
C ASN A 206 1.38 -4.58 16.00
N MET A 207 1.34 -3.33 15.53
CA MET A 207 0.43 -2.31 16.08
C MET A 207 -1.03 -2.57 15.76
N ASP A 208 -1.37 -3.05 14.56
CA ASP A 208 -2.77 -3.40 14.23
C ASP A 208 -3.28 -4.56 15.08
N HIS A 209 -2.43 -5.53 15.47
CA HIS A 209 -2.82 -6.51 16.49
C HIS A 209 -3.03 -5.86 17.87
N VAL A 210 -2.04 -5.13 18.36
CA VAL A 210 -2.02 -4.54 19.73
C VAL A 210 -3.17 -3.54 19.95
N PHE A 211 -3.59 -2.83 18.90
CA PHE A 211 -4.71 -1.88 18.94
C PHE A 211 -6.02 -2.48 18.38
N ASP A 212 -6.36 -3.72 18.78
CA ASP A 212 -7.66 -4.40 18.54
C ASP A 212 -8.12 -4.48 17.06
N TYR A 213 -7.17 -4.53 16.13
CA TYR A 213 -7.37 -4.43 14.68
C TYR A 213 -8.09 -3.14 14.26
N MET A 214 -7.90 -2.02 14.97
CA MET A 214 -8.63 -0.78 14.66
C MET A 214 -8.30 -0.20 13.29
N PHE A 215 -7.12 -0.46 12.71
CA PHE A 215 -6.80 0.02 11.36
C PHE A 215 -7.42 -0.89 10.30
N THR A 216 -7.24 -2.21 10.39
CA THR A 216 -7.77 -3.15 9.38
C THR A 216 -9.25 -3.49 9.56
N ASN A 217 -9.83 -3.24 10.73
CA ASN A 217 -11.23 -3.47 11.08
C ASN A 217 -11.77 -2.35 12.02
N PRO A 218 -11.85 -1.09 11.56
CA PRO A 218 -12.30 0.04 12.37
C PRO A 218 -13.76 -0.13 12.81
N LYS A 219 -14.06 0.31 14.02
CA LYS A 219 -15.35 0.12 14.71
C LYS A 219 -15.96 1.47 15.08
N ASP A 220 -17.28 1.56 15.15
CA ASP A 220 -17.97 2.70 15.77
C ASP A 220 -17.87 2.66 17.31
N SER A 221 -18.38 3.71 17.96
CA SER A 221 -18.46 3.82 19.43
C SER A 221 -19.36 2.76 20.10
N GLN A 222 -20.10 1.96 19.32
CA GLN A 222 -20.86 0.79 19.79
C GLN A 222 -20.11 -0.53 19.52
N GLY A 223 -18.83 -0.46 19.12
CA GLY A 223 -17.98 -1.62 18.84
C GLY A 223 -18.28 -2.34 17.53
N ARG A 224 -19.19 -1.81 16.69
CA ARG A 224 -19.63 -2.46 15.45
C ARG A 224 -18.69 -2.07 14.31
N PRO A 225 -18.25 -3.00 13.44
CA PRO A 225 -17.42 -2.66 12.28
C PRO A 225 -18.07 -1.58 11.40
N LEU A 226 -17.32 -0.53 11.09
CA LEU A 226 -17.76 0.54 10.18
C LEU A 226 -18.00 0.00 8.77
N ILE A 227 -17.19 -0.97 8.35
CA ILE A 227 -17.24 -1.60 7.03
C ILE A 227 -17.78 -3.01 7.20
N ARG A 228 -18.88 -3.29 6.50
CA ARG A 228 -19.55 -4.60 6.51
C ARG A 228 -19.37 -5.26 5.14
N ASP A 229 -19.03 -6.54 5.12
CA ASP A 229 -18.72 -7.24 3.86
C ASP A 229 -19.90 -7.30 2.87
N LYS A 230 -21.14 -7.19 3.38
CA LYS A 230 -22.38 -7.14 2.60
C LYS A 230 -22.69 -5.76 2.00
N GLU A 231 -21.94 -4.73 2.37
CA GLU A 231 -22.12 -3.35 1.92
C GLU A 231 -20.94 -2.95 1.02
N SER A 232 -21.19 -2.17 -0.04
CA SER A 232 -20.19 -1.90 -1.09
C SER A 232 -19.10 -0.89 -0.71
N GLU A 233 -18.93 -0.57 0.59
CA GLU A 233 -17.92 0.39 1.08
C GLU A 233 -16.52 -0.24 1.21
N LEU A 234 -15.49 0.54 0.87
CA LEU A 234 -14.07 0.16 0.90
C LEU A 234 -13.37 0.73 2.12
N LEU A 235 -12.35 0.01 2.62
CA LEU A 235 -11.41 0.56 3.61
C LEU A 235 -10.47 1.54 2.91
N TYR A 236 -10.86 2.81 2.89
CA TYR A 236 -10.00 3.92 2.52
C TYR A 236 -8.96 4.21 3.60
N PHE A 237 -7.69 4.19 3.23
CA PHE A 237 -6.57 4.53 4.12
C PHE A 237 -5.51 5.39 3.40
N GLY A 238 -4.67 6.07 4.18
CA GLY A 238 -3.54 6.85 3.67
C GLY A 238 -2.22 6.35 4.25
N ASP A 239 -1.13 6.53 3.49
CA ASP A 239 0.23 6.16 3.89
C ASP A 239 1.22 7.26 3.43
N VAL A 240 1.65 8.13 4.35
CA VAL A 240 2.45 9.32 4.03
C VAL A 240 3.87 9.26 4.58
N CYS A 241 4.82 9.85 3.84
CA CYS A 241 6.26 9.76 4.08
C CYS A 241 6.77 8.30 4.17
N ALA A 242 6.09 7.39 3.45
CA ALA A 242 6.10 5.96 3.73
C ALA A 242 6.84 5.09 2.71
N GLY A 243 7.51 5.69 1.71
CA GLY A 243 8.30 4.93 0.73
C GLY A 243 9.38 4.07 1.43
N PRO A 244 9.58 2.80 1.02
CA PRO A 244 9.06 2.14 -0.18
C PRO A 244 7.62 1.59 -0.13
N GLY A 245 6.87 1.75 0.97
CA GLY A 245 5.44 1.41 1.08
C GLY A 245 5.10 0.19 1.96
N GLY A 246 5.96 -0.18 2.91
CA GLY A 246 5.77 -1.39 3.72
C GLY A 246 4.48 -1.40 4.56
N PHE A 247 4.09 -0.25 5.11
CA PHE A 247 2.83 -0.09 5.84
C PHE A 247 1.61 -0.41 4.94
N SER A 248 1.56 0.17 3.75
CA SER A 248 0.57 -0.17 2.72
C SER A 248 0.56 -1.64 2.29
N GLU A 249 1.72 -2.31 2.18
CA GLU A 249 1.76 -3.73 1.81
C GLU A 249 1.06 -4.60 2.87
N TYR A 250 1.24 -4.31 4.17
CA TYR A 250 0.53 -5.01 5.24
C TYR A 250 -1.01 -4.84 5.13
N ILE A 251 -1.49 -3.61 5.00
CA ILE A 251 -2.94 -3.32 4.93
C ILE A 251 -3.57 -3.99 3.70
N LEU A 252 -2.93 -3.88 2.54
CA LEU A 252 -3.43 -4.46 1.28
C LEU A 252 -3.32 -5.99 1.25
N TRP A 253 -2.34 -6.59 1.91
CA TRP A 253 -2.29 -8.05 2.13
C TRP A 253 -3.45 -8.52 3.03
N ARG A 254 -3.67 -7.84 4.17
CA ARG A 254 -4.70 -8.22 5.14
C ARG A 254 -6.12 -8.04 4.58
N LYS A 255 -6.36 -6.99 3.78
CA LYS A 255 -7.71 -6.59 3.32
C LYS A 255 -8.01 -6.85 1.85
N ARG A 256 -6.99 -7.13 1.03
CA ARG A 256 -7.13 -7.40 -0.41
C ARG A 256 -7.97 -6.30 -1.10
N TRP A 257 -8.74 -6.67 -2.10
CA TRP A 257 -9.65 -5.79 -2.88
C TRP A 257 -10.79 -5.11 -2.09
N HIS A 258 -10.86 -5.29 -0.76
CA HIS A 258 -11.78 -4.54 0.10
C HIS A 258 -11.18 -3.24 0.64
N ALA A 259 -9.93 -2.91 0.32
CA ALA A 259 -9.26 -1.66 0.68
C ALA A 259 -8.83 -0.85 -0.56
N LYS A 260 -8.64 0.46 -0.36
CA LYS A 260 -8.08 1.42 -1.33
C LYS A 260 -7.12 2.33 -0.57
N GLY A 261 -5.86 2.37 -1.00
CA GLY A 261 -4.83 3.20 -0.38
C GLY A 261 -4.44 4.41 -1.23
N PHE A 262 -4.10 5.50 -0.57
CA PHE A 262 -3.57 6.72 -1.18
C PHE A 262 -2.23 7.09 -0.51
N GLY A 263 -1.21 7.45 -1.28
CA GLY A 263 0.14 7.67 -0.76
C GLY A 263 0.79 8.95 -1.21
N MET A 264 1.60 9.57 -0.35
CA MET A 264 2.50 10.67 -0.71
C MET A 264 3.85 10.49 -0.01
N THR A 265 4.93 10.52 -0.78
CA THR A 265 6.32 10.39 -0.28
C THR A 265 7.26 11.11 -1.24
N LEU A 266 8.45 11.49 -0.77
CA LEU A 266 9.48 12.12 -1.61
C LEU A 266 9.91 11.17 -2.74
N LYS A 267 9.98 11.70 -3.97
CA LYS A 267 10.43 10.95 -5.15
C LYS A 267 11.89 10.50 -5.08
N GLY A 268 12.23 9.55 -5.96
CA GLY A 268 13.61 9.07 -6.18
C GLY A 268 13.98 7.87 -5.31
N ALA A 269 14.99 8.03 -4.46
CA ALA A 269 15.47 6.96 -3.57
C ALA A 269 14.41 6.53 -2.55
N ASN A 270 13.65 7.49 -2.00
CA ASN A 270 12.64 7.30 -0.96
C ASN A 270 11.22 7.10 -1.53
N ASP A 271 11.11 6.76 -2.81
CA ASP A 271 9.83 6.59 -3.50
C ASP A 271 9.19 5.22 -3.21
N PHE A 272 7.88 5.10 -3.43
CA PHE A 272 7.18 3.83 -3.36
C PHE A 272 7.75 2.81 -4.36
N LYS A 273 7.88 1.55 -3.93
CA LYS A 273 8.32 0.43 -4.78
C LYS A 273 7.16 -0.55 -4.98
N LEU A 274 6.13 -0.08 -5.70
CA LEU A 274 4.89 -0.84 -5.97
C LEU A 274 5.14 -2.09 -6.83
N GLU A 275 6.25 -2.11 -7.56
CA GLU A 275 6.79 -3.27 -8.23
C GLU A 275 7.16 -4.40 -7.26
N ASP A 276 7.54 -4.05 -6.04
CA ASP A 276 8.14 -4.91 -5.03
C ASP A 276 7.12 -5.44 -3.99
N PHE A 277 5.85 -5.01 -4.11
CA PHE A 277 4.72 -5.55 -3.34
C PHE A 277 4.44 -6.98 -3.81
N TYR A 278 5.04 -7.97 -3.14
CA TYR A 278 4.91 -9.39 -3.49
C TYR A 278 3.76 -10.03 -2.71
N ALA A 279 3.55 -9.60 -1.45
CA ALA A 279 2.48 -10.07 -0.60
C ALA A 279 1.10 -9.50 -0.98
N ALA A 280 1.07 -8.30 -1.54
CA ALA A 280 -0.16 -7.53 -1.75
C ALA A 280 -0.39 -7.10 -3.22
N PRO A 281 -1.65 -6.82 -3.62
CA PRO A 281 -1.97 -6.19 -4.90
C PRO A 281 -1.78 -4.66 -4.85
N SER A 282 -0.63 -4.18 -5.35
CA SER A 282 -0.31 -2.73 -5.40
C SER A 282 -1.15 -1.94 -6.41
N GLU A 283 -1.97 -2.60 -7.23
CA GLU A 283 -2.95 -1.96 -8.11
C GLU A 283 -4.07 -1.24 -7.32
N LEU A 284 -4.27 -1.62 -6.05
CA LEU A 284 -5.19 -0.98 -5.10
C LEU A 284 -4.60 0.26 -4.40
N PHE A 285 -3.35 0.61 -4.71
CA PHE A 285 -2.65 1.78 -4.18
C PHE A 285 -2.49 2.87 -5.23
N GLU A 286 -2.56 4.13 -4.81
CA GLU A 286 -2.43 5.29 -5.69
C GLU A 286 -1.50 6.35 -5.07
N PRO A 287 -0.22 6.38 -5.50
CA PRO A 287 0.70 7.47 -5.18
C PRO A 287 0.24 8.78 -5.84
N TYR A 288 0.34 9.86 -5.09
CA TYR A 288 0.02 11.22 -5.50
C TYR A 288 1.03 12.17 -4.83
N TYR A 289 1.80 12.89 -5.63
CA TYR A 289 3.00 13.63 -5.20
C TYR A 289 2.74 15.13 -4.99
N GLY A 290 1.50 15.49 -4.66
CA GLY A 290 1.09 16.86 -4.38
C GLY A 290 0.71 17.66 -5.63
N GLU A 291 1.23 18.88 -5.75
CA GLU A 291 0.98 19.75 -6.90
C GLU A 291 1.47 19.09 -8.20
N GLY A 292 0.66 19.11 -9.26
CA GLY A 292 0.93 18.34 -10.48
C GLY A 292 0.60 16.85 -10.39
N GLY A 293 0.13 16.35 -9.24
CA GLY A 293 -0.39 14.99 -9.08
C GLY A 293 0.68 13.92 -9.22
N ILE A 294 0.72 13.22 -10.35
CA ILE A 294 1.75 12.19 -10.58
C ILE A 294 3.14 12.80 -10.83
N ASP A 295 3.20 14.06 -11.27
CA ASP A 295 4.45 14.73 -11.67
C ASP A 295 5.11 15.55 -10.55
N GLY A 296 4.41 15.83 -9.44
CA GLY A 296 4.91 16.58 -8.27
C GLY A 296 6.10 15.94 -7.53
N ASP A 297 6.66 16.64 -6.54
CA ASP A 297 7.86 16.20 -5.80
C ASP A 297 7.58 15.27 -4.60
N GLY A 298 6.37 15.34 -4.03
CA GLY A 298 5.94 14.59 -2.86
C GLY A 298 6.42 15.15 -1.52
N ASP A 299 6.93 16.38 -1.47
CA ASP A 299 7.33 17.03 -0.20
C ASP A 299 6.11 17.43 0.63
N ILE A 300 5.88 16.73 1.74
CA ILE A 300 4.78 17.01 2.68
C ILE A 300 4.92 18.38 3.37
N MET A 301 6.10 19.02 3.36
CA MET A 301 6.31 20.33 3.97
C MET A 301 5.76 21.48 3.12
N ARG A 302 5.47 21.25 1.84
CA ARG A 302 4.93 22.27 0.93
C ARG A 302 3.41 22.47 1.12
N PRO A 303 2.93 23.70 1.39
CA PRO A 303 1.49 24.00 1.53
C PRO A 303 0.64 23.58 0.32
N GLU A 304 1.17 23.76 -0.89
CA GLU A 304 0.56 23.36 -2.16
C GLU A 304 0.31 21.84 -2.20
N ASN A 305 1.30 21.04 -1.80
CA ASN A 305 1.23 19.58 -1.79
C ASN A 305 0.23 19.05 -0.75
N ILE A 306 0.24 19.63 0.46
CA ILE A 306 -0.75 19.33 1.51
C ILE A 306 -2.16 19.56 0.98
N THR A 307 -2.39 20.73 0.35
CA THR A 307 -3.68 21.13 -0.21
C THR A 307 -4.12 20.21 -1.36
N ALA A 308 -3.21 19.89 -2.28
CA ALA A 308 -3.47 19.04 -3.43
C ALA A 308 -3.82 17.60 -3.01
N PHE A 309 -3.01 16.98 -2.13
CA PHE A 309 -3.26 15.64 -1.60
C PHE A 309 -4.57 15.58 -0.81
N ARG A 310 -4.85 16.60 0.03
CA ARG A 310 -6.14 16.73 0.74
C ARG A 310 -7.33 16.71 -0.22
N ASN A 311 -7.29 17.55 -1.26
CA ASN A 311 -8.40 17.65 -2.21
C ASN A 311 -8.60 16.35 -2.99
N PHE A 312 -7.51 15.73 -3.47
CA PHE A 312 -7.51 14.43 -4.15
C PHE A 312 -8.12 13.30 -3.29
N VAL A 313 -7.71 13.20 -2.02
CA VAL A 313 -8.23 12.20 -1.08
C VAL A 313 -9.71 12.44 -0.80
N LEU A 314 -10.12 13.68 -0.51
CA LEU A 314 -11.53 13.99 -0.26
C LEU A 314 -12.40 13.70 -1.50
N GLU A 315 -11.93 13.95 -2.72
CA GLU A 315 -12.68 13.62 -3.94
C GLU A 315 -12.79 12.11 -4.17
N SER A 316 -11.72 11.38 -3.89
CA SER A 316 -11.68 9.91 -4.01
C SER A 316 -12.47 9.17 -2.91
N THR A 317 -12.93 9.89 -1.86
CA THR A 317 -13.62 9.34 -0.68
C THR A 317 -15.00 9.96 -0.42
N GLU A 318 -15.67 10.46 -1.47
CA GLU A 318 -17.03 11.05 -1.37
C GLU A 318 -17.12 12.22 -0.38
N LYS A 319 -16.04 13.01 -0.30
CA LYS A 319 -15.79 14.10 0.67
C LYS A 319 -15.87 13.67 2.15
N ARG A 320 -15.83 12.35 2.46
CA ARG A 320 -15.81 11.83 3.84
C ARG A 320 -14.42 11.76 4.46
N GLY A 321 -13.37 11.58 3.66
CA GLY A 321 -12.02 11.31 4.15
C GLY A 321 -11.73 9.83 4.47
N LEU A 322 -10.50 9.57 4.91
CA LEU A 322 -9.93 8.25 5.19
C LEU A 322 -10.48 7.65 6.49
N HIS A 323 -10.56 6.32 6.59
CA HIS A 323 -10.81 5.65 7.88
C HIS A 323 -9.62 5.81 8.82
N PHE A 324 -8.40 5.78 8.27
CA PHE A 324 -7.19 6.08 9.02
C PHE A 324 -6.07 6.59 8.11
N LEU A 325 -5.12 7.30 8.72
CA LEU A 325 -3.85 7.69 8.12
C LEU A 325 -2.70 6.99 8.87
N MET A 326 -1.70 6.52 8.13
CA MET A 326 -0.42 6.08 8.66
C MET A 326 0.69 7.03 8.18
N ALA A 327 1.69 7.26 9.03
CA ALA A 327 2.84 8.09 8.71
C ALA A 327 4.14 7.53 9.32
N ASP A 328 5.16 7.27 8.49
CA ASP A 328 6.47 6.72 8.92
C ASP A 328 7.64 7.64 8.52
N GLY A 329 7.43 8.95 8.54
CA GLY A 329 8.41 9.93 8.10
C GLY A 329 9.68 9.97 8.96
N GLY A 330 10.82 10.10 8.30
CA GLY A 330 12.14 10.27 8.89
C GLY A 330 13.21 10.37 7.81
N PHE A 331 14.39 10.85 8.16
CA PHE A 331 15.54 10.99 7.26
C PHE A 331 16.83 10.70 8.04
N SER A 332 17.96 10.55 7.34
CA SER A 332 19.25 10.31 8.01
C SER A 332 19.74 11.57 8.73
N VAL A 333 20.20 11.38 9.96
CA VAL A 333 20.79 12.41 10.84
C VAL A 333 22.14 11.92 11.35
N GLU A 334 22.88 11.23 10.47
CA GLU A 334 24.15 10.55 10.75
C GLU A 334 25.21 11.53 11.29
N GLY A 335 25.70 11.28 12.50
CA GLY A 335 26.59 12.18 13.24
C GLY A 335 25.89 13.34 13.97
N GLN A 336 24.56 13.36 14.01
CA GLN A 336 23.72 14.33 14.72
C GLN A 336 22.47 13.66 15.35
N GLU A 337 22.57 12.38 15.71
CA GLU A 337 21.48 11.53 16.21
C GLU A 337 20.77 12.13 17.44
N ASN A 338 21.51 12.82 18.31
CA ASN A 338 20.96 13.51 19.47
C ASN A 338 20.04 14.69 19.12
N LEU A 339 20.13 15.25 17.90
CA LEU A 339 19.30 16.35 17.42
C LEU A 339 18.11 15.89 16.56
N GLN A 340 17.84 14.58 16.46
CA GLN A 340 16.83 14.02 15.55
C GLN A 340 15.42 14.61 15.75
N GLU A 341 15.01 14.88 16.98
CA GLU A 341 13.74 15.55 17.31
C GLU A 341 13.68 16.95 16.68
N ILE A 342 14.64 17.81 17.01
CA ILE A 342 14.70 19.21 16.57
C ILE A 342 14.80 19.30 15.04
N LEU A 343 15.63 18.46 14.42
CA LEU A 343 15.78 18.42 12.96
C LEU A 343 14.50 17.96 12.25
N SER A 344 13.73 17.04 12.84
CA SER A 344 12.51 16.49 12.23
C SER A 344 11.22 17.22 12.62
N LYS A 345 11.28 18.29 13.43
CA LYS A 345 10.12 19.01 13.96
C LYS A 345 9.08 19.44 12.90
N GLN A 346 9.53 19.97 11.74
CA GLN A 346 8.62 20.35 10.66
C GLN A 346 7.94 19.12 10.01
N LEU A 347 8.64 17.99 9.94
CA LEU A 347 8.10 16.74 9.40
C LEU A 347 7.04 16.13 10.33
N LEU A 348 7.27 16.18 11.64
CA LEU A 348 6.28 15.76 12.65
C LEU A 348 5.00 16.60 12.53
N LEU A 349 5.14 17.93 12.53
CA LEU A 349 4.03 18.86 12.36
C LEU A 349 3.23 18.59 11.07
N CYS A 350 3.91 18.43 9.93
CA CYS A 350 3.23 18.24 8.64
C CYS A 350 2.48 16.90 8.56
N GLN A 351 2.96 15.85 9.24
CA GLN A 351 2.25 14.57 9.33
C GLN A 351 0.99 14.69 10.22
N PHE A 352 1.04 15.45 11.31
CA PHE A 352 -0.12 15.68 12.20
C PHE A 352 -1.16 16.57 11.52
N LEU A 353 -0.72 17.66 10.87
CA LEU A 353 -1.53 18.50 9.98
C LEU A 353 -2.21 17.69 8.87
N MET A 354 -1.51 16.72 8.28
CA MET A 354 -2.09 15.82 7.29
C MET A 354 -3.21 14.96 7.90
N ALA A 355 -3.04 14.43 9.11
CA ALA A 355 -4.10 13.67 9.78
C ALA A 355 -5.39 14.47 9.94
N LEU A 356 -5.30 15.68 10.50
CA LEU A 356 -6.44 16.61 10.64
C LEU A 356 -6.98 17.13 9.29
N SER A 357 -6.23 16.95 8.21
CA SER A 357 -6.64 17.35 6.85
C SER A 357 -7.43 16.27 6.10
N VAL A 358 -7.16 14.97 6.32
CA VAL A 358 -7.73 13.88 5.50
C VAL A 358 -8.40 12.72 6.25
N VAL A 359 -8.25 12.60 7.57
CA VAL A 359 -8.94 11.56 8.36
C VAL A 359 -10.41 11.95 8.58
N ARG A 360 -11.34 11.00 8.49
CA ARG A 360 -12.77 11.23 8.76
C ARG A 360 -13.04 11.38 10.25
N THR A 361 -14.14 12.04 10.64
CA THR A 361 -14.64 11.99 12.02
C THR A 361 -14.86 10.54 12.47
N GLY A 362 -14.36 10.17 13.66
CA GLY A 362 -14.29 8.78 14.13
C GLY A 362 -13.19 7.92 13.50
N GLY A 363 -12.40 8.46 12.56
CA GLY A 363 -11.23 7.82 11.97
C GLY A 363 -10.01 7.81 12.90
N HIS A 364 -8.92 7.16 12.50
CA HIS A 364 -7.76 6.90 13.37
C HIS A 364 -6.45 7.41 12.74
N PHE A 365 -5.39 7.56 13.53
CA PHE A 365 -4.09 8.02 13.06
C PHE A 365 -2.95 7.30 13.79
N VAL A 366 -1.88 6.97 13.06
CA VAL A 366 -0.62 6.48 13.63
C VAL A 366 0.55 7.16 12.94
N CYS A 367 1.45 7.75 13.74
CA CYS A 367 2.62 8.46 13.25
C CYS A 367 3.86 8.06 14.02
N LYS A 368 4.96 7.79 13.30
CA LYS A 368 6.29 7.73 13.92
C LYS A 368 6.66 9.09 14.51
N THR A 369 7.30 9.05 15.66
CA THR A 369 8.09 10.14 16.23
C THR A 369 9.36 9.56 16.86
N PHE A 370 10.21 10.42 17.40
CA PHE A 370 11.48 10.05 18.02
C PHE A 370 11.44 10.39 19.52
N ASP A 371 12.43 11.13 20.00
CA ASP A 371 12.35 11.80 21.30
C ASP A 371 11.23 12.86 21.28
N LEU A 372 10.74 13.22 22.46
CA LEU A 372 9.62 14.15 22.69
C LEU A 372 9.92 15.02 23.91
N PHE A 373 11.12 15.61 23.96
CA PHE A 373 11.57 16.43 25.08
C PHE A 373 11.22 17.90 24.93
N THR A 374 11.15 18.41 23.69
CA THR A 374 10.92 19.83 23.43
C THR A 374 9.45 20.25 23.65
N PRO A 375 9.18 21.47 24.15
CA PRO A 375 7.84 22.05 24.18
C PRO A 375 7.14 22.05 22.82
N PHE A 376 7.87 22.21 21.72
CA PHE A 376 7.34 22.10 20.36
C PHE A 376 6.69 20.72 20.11
N SER A 377 7.43 19.63 20.35
CA SER A 377 6.96 18.28 20.11
C SER A 377 5.83 17.89 21.06
N VAL A 378 5.93 18.26 22.33
CA VAL A 378 4.88 17.97 23.31
C VAL A 378 3.61 18.78 23.04
N GLY A 379 3.72 20.04 22.62
CA GLY A 379 2.57 20.84 22.16
C GLY A 379 1.87 20.22 20.95
N LEU A 380 2.61 19.63 20.00
CA LEU A 380 2.01 18.87 18.90
C LEU A 380 1.26 17.62 19.38
N ILE A 381 1.75 16.91 20.40
CA ILE A 381 1.05 15.78 21.02
C ILE A 381 -0.20 16.27 21.78
N TYR A 382 -0.14 17.43 22.45
CA TYR A 382 -1.28 18.05 23.11
C TYR A 382 -2.42 18.39 22.13
N LEU A 383 -2.08 18.96 20.96
CA LEU A 383 -3.07 19.24 19.90
C LEU A 383 -3.75 17.97 19.36
N LEU A 384 -3.04 16.82 19.29
CA LEU A 384 -3.66 15.53 18.96
C LEU A 384 -4.55 14.99 20.10
N TYR A 385 -4.12 15.15 21.35
CA TYR A 385 -4.88 14.77 22.55
C TYR A 385 -6.20 15.56 22.67
N LEU A 386 -6.19 16.86 22.34
CA LEU A 386 -7.40 17.66 22.19
C LEU A 386 -8.30 17.14 21.06
N CYS A 387 -7.73 16.81 19.89
CA CYS A 387 -8.49 16.47 18.68
C CYS A 387 -9.03 15.02 18.58
N PHE A 388 -8.55 14.07 19.37
CA PHE A 388 -8.96 12.64 19.29
C PHE A 388 -9.59 12.15 20.61
N GLU A 389 -10.49 11.16 20.55
CA GLU A 389 -11.11 10.57 21.76
C GLU A 389 -10.06 9.94 22.68
N ARG A 390 -9.07 9.23 22.13
CA ARG A 390 -8.00 8.56 22.89
C ARG A 390 -6.66 8.68 22.16
N VAL A 391 -5.58 8.98 22.88
CA VAL A 391 -4.20 9.01 22.37
C VAL A 391 -3.29 8.13 23.25
N SER A 392 -2.27 7.52 22.65
CA SER A 392 -1.24 6.72 23.32
C SER A 392 0.13 6.97 22.69
N LEU A 393 1.18 6.98 23.51
CA LEU A 393 2.58 6.89 23.06
C LEU A 393 3.07 5.45 23.25
N PHE A 394 3.43 4.80 22.15
CA PHE A 394 3.69 3.36 22.12
C PHE A 394 4.96 3.02 21.34
N LYS A 395 5.80 2.12 21.87
CA LYS A 395 6.99 1.58 21.19
C LYS A 395 6.76 0.09 20.92
N PRO A 396 6.43 -0.32 19.68
CA PRO A 396 6.22 -1.74 19.37
C PRO A 396 7.54 -2.53 19.49
N LEU A 397 7.45 -3.82 19.81
CA LEU A 397 8.57 -4.78 19.85
C LEU A 397 9.34 -4.89 18.51
N THR A 398 8.68 -4.56 17.40
CA THR A 398 9.29 -4.45 16.06
C THR A 398 10.06 -3.14 15.82
N SER A 399 9.94 -2.16 16.72
CA SER A 399 10.89 -1.04 16.84
C SER A 399 12.11 -1.49 17.66
N ARG A 400 13.30 -0.93 17.35
CA ARG A 400 14.54 -1.37 18.01
C ARG A 400 14.64 -0.78 19.41
N PRO A 401 14.94 -1.56 20.46
CA PRO A 401 14.76 -1.08 21.84
C PRO A 401 15.73 0.09 22.21
N ALA A 402 16.91 0.15 21.60
CA ALA A 402 17.91 1.21 21.84
C ALA A 402 17.75 2.51 21.02
N ASN A 403 16.78 2.61 20.10
CA ASN A 403 16.55 3.86 19.37
C ASN A 403 15.35 4.64 19.93
N SER A 404 15.33 5.95 19.70
CA SER A 404 14.27 6.83 20.20
C SER A 404 12.93 6.69 19.46
N GLU A 405 12.86 5.83 18.43
CA GLU A 405 11.64 5.63 17.64
C GLU A 405 10.48 5.13 18.52
N ARG A 406 9.37 5.88 18.51
CA ARG A 406 8.08 5.48 19.07
C ARG A 406 6.96 5.93 18.13
N TYR A 407 5.73 5.54 18.41
CA TYR A 407 4.56 5.90 17.63
C TYR A 407 3.56 6.63 18.52
N VAL A 408 3.03 7.75 18.04
CA VAL A 408 1.78 8.30 18.58
C VAL A 408 0.63 7.61 17.87
N VAL A 409 -0.31 7.07 18.64
CA VAL A 409 -1.48 6.32 18.16
C VAL A 409 -2.73 7.02 18.66
N CYS A 410 -3.55 7.51 17.72
CA CYS A 410 -4.74 8.30 18.00
C CYS A 410 -5.98 7.57 17.47
N ARG A 411 -6.99 7.44 18.33
CA ARG A 411 -8.25 6.77 18.04
C ARG A 411 -9.40 7.77 18.07
N SER A 412 -10.26 7.67 17.05
CA SER A 412 -11.43 8.50 16.78
C SER A 412 -11.17 10.01 16.75
N LEU A 413 -10.99 10.58 15.55
CA LEU A 413 -10.95 12.03 15.36
C LEU A 413 -12.29 12.67 15.77
N LYS A 414 -12.27 13.59 16.74
CA LYS A 414 -13.43 14.38 17.18
C LYS A 414 -13.89 15.33 16.05
N PRO A 415 -15.19 15.68 15.98
CA PRO A 415 -15.64 16.80 15.13
C PRO A 415 -15.07 18.14 15.63
N GLY A 416 -14.93 19.13 14.75
CA GLY A 416 -14.50 20.49 15.12
C GLY A 416 -12.99 20.76 15.07
N SER A 417 -12.16 19.78 14.71
CA SER A 417 -10.69 19.92 14.59
C SER A 417 -10.21 20.83 13.44
N ASP A 418 -11.11 21.51 12.73
CA ASP A 418 -10.82 22.45 11.66
C ASP A 418 -9.93 23.62 12.11
N ALA A 419 -10.19 24.22 13.27
CA ALA A 419 -9.40 25.34 13.78
C ALA A 419 -7.93 24.93 14.05
N VAL A 420 -7.72 23.77 14.67
CA VAL A 420 -6.38 23.21 14.92
C VAL A 420 -5.66 22.83 13.63
N ARG A 421 -6.37 22.32 12.61
CA ARG A 421 -5.79 22.08 11.28
C ARG A 421 -5.29 23.39 10.67
N ASP A 422 -6.12 24.42 10.65
CA ASP A 422 -5.81 25.67 9.93
C ASP A 422 -4.75 26.51 10.69
N TYR A 423 -4.70 26.38 12.02
CA TYR A 423 -3.58 26.81 12.86
C TYR A 423 -2.28 26.08 12.48
N LEU A 424 -2.24 24.74 12.47
CA LEU A 424 -1.03 23.99 12.10
C LEU A 424 -0.57 24.28 10.65
N PHE A 425 -1.50 24.53 9.73
CA PHE A 425 -1.16 24.98 8.38
C PHE A 425 -0.44 26.34 8.40
N THR A 426 -0.91 27.27 9.24
CA THR A 426 -0.28 28.58 9.47
C THR A 426 1.10 28.45 10.13
N VAL A 427 1.26 27.55 11.10
CA VAL A 427 2.59 27.25 11.70
C VAL A 427 3.54 26.68 10.64
N ASN A 428 3.10 25.78 9.75
CA ASN A 428 3.95 25.28 8.66
C ASN A 428 4.37 26.38 7.67
N LEU A 429 3.45 27.30 7.32
CA LEU A 429 3.80 28.49 6.54
C LEU A 429 4.88 29.33 7.24
N LYS A 430 4.80 29.48 8.56
CA LYS A 430 5.79 30.23 9.35
C LYS A 430 7.14 29.52 9.43
N LEU A 431 7.17 28.19 9.62
CA LEU A 431 8.39 27.38 9.59
C LEU A 431 9.10 27.46 8.22
N ASN A 432 8.36 27.36 7.12
CA ASN A 432 8.91 27.52 5.77
C ASN A 432 9.51 28.92 5.56
N HIS A 433 8.85 29.97 6.03
CA HIS A 433 9.38 31.34 5.99
C HIS A 433 10.63 31.53 6.86
N LEU A 434 10.72 30.84 8.00
CA LEU A 434 11.85 30.91 8.93
C LEU A 434 13.00 29.92 8.62
N ARG A 435 12.88 29.05 7.60
CA ARG A 435 13.83 27.97 7.29
C ARG A 435 15.30 28.39 7.16
N HIS A 436 15.57 29.65 6.81
CA HIS A 436 16.92 30.23 6.69
C HIS A 436 17.13 31.43 7.63
N SER A 437 16.49 31.43 8.79
CA SER A 437 16.56 32.48 9.81
C SER A 437 17.15 31.94 11.13
N GLU A 438 17.81 32.83 11.89
CA GLU A 438 18.20 32.61 13.29
C GLU A 438 17.00 32.57 14.26
N ARG A 439 15.78 32.81 13.77
CA ARG A 439 14.52 32.61 14.49
C ARG A 439 13.83 31.33 14.03
N ASP A 440 13.10 30.70 14.93
CA ASP A 440 12.31 29.50 14.66
C ASP A 440 11.02 29.50 15.50
N VAL A 441 10.02 28.68 15.14
CA VAL A 441 8.84 28.46 16.01
C VAL A 441 9.27 27.54 17.16
N THR A 442 9.32 28.06 18.38
CA THR A 442 9.76 27.29 19.56
C THR A 442 8.62 26.50 20.19
N ASP A 443 7.40 27.01 20.13
CA ASP A 443 6.24 26.43 20.81
C ASP A 443 5.00 26.55 19.92
N VAL A 444 4.15 25.53 19.97
CA VAL A 444 2.83 25.52 19.27
C VAL A 444 1.64 25.49 20.23
N VAL A 445 1.92 25.35 21.52
CA VAL A 445 0.98 25.46 22.65
C VAL A 445 1.78 26.11 23.79
N PRO A 446 1.30 27.15 24.47
CA PRO A 446 2.02 27.76 25.59
C PRO A 446 2.26 26.76 26.73
N LEU A 447 3.49 26.73 27.27
CA LEU A 447 3.90 25.75 28.29
C LEU A 447 3.00 25.75 29.55
N ASN A 448 2.43 26.90 29.91
CA ASN A 448 1.48 27.04 31.02
C ASN A 448 0.11 26.40 30.74
N VAL A 449 -0.30 26.24 29.48
CA VAL A 449 -1.50 25.49 29.10
C VAL A 449 -1.21 24.00 29.24
N ILE A 450 -0.10 23.52 28.67
CA ILE A 450 0.32 22.11 28.76
C ILE A 450 0.49 21.67 30.23
N LYS A 451 1.11 22.50 31.07
CA LYS A 451 1.30 22.22 32.52
C LYS A 451 0.06 22.49 33.38
N GLY A 452 -0.95 23.18 32.85
CA GLY A 452 -2.26 23.33 33.50
C GLY A 452 -3.07 22.02 33.45
N ASP A 453 -2.86 21.24 32.40
CA ASP A 453 -3.39 19.88 32.26
C ASP A 453 -2.47 18.88 32.97
N THR A 454 -2.64 18.73 34.28
CA THR A 454 -1.80 17.87 35.13
C THR A 454 -1.82 16.40 34.70
N ASP A 455 -2.95 15.95 34.17
CA ASP A 455 -3.21 14.58 33.74
C ASP A 455 -2.47 14.25 32.44
N PHE A 456 -2.47 15.17 31.47
CA PHE A 456 -1.62 15.09 30.29
C PHE A 456 -0.12 15.21 30.66
N TYR A 457 0.24 16.21 31.48
CA TYR A 457 1.61 16.51 31.84
C TYR A 457 2.30 15.33 32.55
N GLN A 458 1.63 14.73 33.53
CA GLN A 458 2.18 13.58 34.25
C GLN A 458 2.38 12.38 33.32
N TYR A 459 1.39 12.01 32.50
CA TYR A 459 1.54 10.91 31.53
C TYR A 459 2.69 11.18 30.55
N MET A 460 2.83 12.42 30.06
CA MET A 460 3.88 12.79 29.11
C MET A 460 5.28 12.60 29.70
N THR A 461 5.50 13.11 30.92
CA THR A 461 6.75 12.91 31.66
C THR A 461 6.99 11.43 31.95
N ASP A 462 5.99 10.70 32.47
CA ASP A 462 6.10 9.25 32.74
C ASP A 462 6.39 8.44 31.47
N SER A 463 5.86 8.85 30.31
CA SER A 463 6.12 8.20 29.02
C SER A 463 7.58 8.42 28.57
N ASN A 464 8.08 9.64 28.71
CA ASN A 464 9.47 9.99 28.40
C ASN A 464 10.46 9.27 29.32
N GLU A 465 10.27 9.32 30.65
CA GLU A 465 11.22 8.73 31.59
C GLU A 465 11.27 7.20 31.48
N ARG A 466 10.11 6.53 31.31
CA ARG A 466 10.06 5.09 31.02
C ARG A 466 10.78 4.74 29.71
N HIS A 467 10.62 5.54 28.65
CA HIS A 467 11.33 5.32 27.39
C HIS A 467 12.85 5.51 27.57
N CYS A 468 13.28 6.57 28.26
CA CYS A 468 14.69 6.83 28.57
C CYS A 468 15.32 5.65 29.33
N ALA A 469 14.67 5.15 30.38
CA ALA A 469 15.17 4.05 31.19
C ALA A 469 15.36 2.76 30.36
N VAL A 470 14.38 2.38 29.53
CA VAL A 470 14.47 1.22 28.63
C VAL A 470 15.56 1.43 27.58
N GLN A 471 15.68 2.62 27.01
CA GLN A 471 16.67 2.94 26.00
C GLN A 471 18.10 2.94 26.56
N ILE A 472 18.31 3.49 27.76
CA ILE A 472 19.60 3.48 28.49
C ILE A 472 20.07 2.03 28.73
N LYS A 473 19.20 1.16 29.26
CA LYS A 473 19.52 -0.27 29.44
C LYS A 473 19.84 -0.96 28.11
N SER A 474 19.05 -0.69 27.08
CA SER A 474 19.25 -1.24 25.74
C SER A 474 20.58 -0.80 25.09
N LEU A 475 21.01 0.45 25.32
CA LEU A 475 22.30 0.97 24.88
C LEU A 475 23.44 0.31 25.67
N ALA A 476 23.33 0.19 26.99
CA ALA A 476 24.30 -0.53 27.81
C ALA A 476 24.43 -2.02 27.44
N LYS A 477 23.31 -2.69 27.11
CA LYS A 477 23.27 -4.06 26.58
C LYS A 477 23.98 -4.17 25.24
N ILE A 478 23.79 -3.22 24.31
CA ILE A 478 24.56 -3.19 23.04
C ILE A 478 26.05 -3.01 23.32
N HIS A 479 26.44 -2.09 24.21
CA HIS A 479 27.83 -1.84 24.58
C HIS A 479 28.51 -3.10 25.17
N ALA A 480 27.83 -3.79 26.09
CA ALA A 480 28.29 -5.08 26.61
C ALA A 480 28.47 -6.12 25.49
N TYR A 481 27.52 -6.22 24.56
CA TYR A 481 27.60 -7.11 23.40
C TYR A 481 28.66 -6.68 22.35
N VAL A 482 29.16 -5.44 22.35
CA VAL A 482 30.33 -5.04 21.55
C VAL A 482 31.60 -5.54 22.22
N ARG A 483 31.77 -5.32 23.53
CA ARG A 483 32.94 -5.78 24.31
C ARG A 483 33.04 -7.30 24.34
N GLU A 484 31.91 -7.99 24.56
CA GLU A 484 31.86 -9.45 24.60
C GLU A 484 31.09 -10.03 23.39
N THR A 485 31.85 -10.56 22.43
CA THR A 485 31.27 -11.12 21.19
C THR A 485 30.61 -12.50 21.36
N THR A 486 30.80 -13.16 22.49
CA THR A 486 30.15 -14.43 22.89
C THR A 486 28.70 -14.25 23.37
N LEU A 487 28.29 -13.04 23.75
CA LEU A 487 26.91 -12.77 24.15
C LEU A 487 25.93 -12.91 22.96
N SER A 488 24.82 -13.60 23.22
CA SER A 488 23.73 -13.85 22.28
C SER A 488 22.41 -14.00 23.03
N GLU A 489 21.31 -13.56 22.43
CA GLU A 489 19.96 -13.62 23.00
C GLU A 489 19.23 -14.91 22.51
N PRO A 490 19.20 -16.00 23.30
CA PRO A 490 18.91 -17.35 22.78
C PRO A 490 17.45 -17.53 22.32
N ARG A 491 16.51 -16.76 22.88
CA ARG A 491 15.06 -16.90 22.64
C ARG A 491 14.59 -16.26 21.33
N GLN A 492 15.48 -15.63 20.55
CA GLN A 492 15.15 -14.95 19.28
C GLN A 492 14.33 -15.80 18.30
N ALA A 493 14.49 -17.12 18.28
CA ALA A 493 13.73 -18.01 17.38
C ALA A 493 12.28 -18.22 17.85
N ASP A 494 12.10 -18.49 19.15
CA ASP A 494 10.80 -18.78 19.75
C ASP A 494 9.93 -17.52 19.88
N ILE A 495 10.53 -16.39 20.27
CA ILE A 495 9.87 -15.07 20.32
C ILE A 495 9.30 -14.72 18.95
N ARG A 496 10.09 -14.88 17.88
CA ARG A 496 9.64 -14.65 16.51
C ARG A 496 8.44 -15.51 16.15
N LYS A 497 8.50 -16.82 16.44
CA LYS A 497 7.42 -17.76 16.16
C LYS A 497 6.13 -17.38 16.89
N GLU A 498 6.25 -16.96 18.15
CA GLU A 498 5.10 -16.55 18.96
C GLU A 498 4.51 -15.20 18.51
N CYS A 499 5.33 -14.20 18.20
CA CYS A 499 4.87 -12.93 17.62
C CYS A 499 4.12 -13.13 16.31
N LEU A 500 4.67 -13.93 15.38
CA LEU A 500 4.02 -14.25 14.11
C LEU A 500 2.69 -15.01 14.31
N ARG A 501 2.64 -15.95 15.27
CA ARG A 501 1.41 -16.66 15.65
C ARG A 501 0.35 -15.71 16.21
N LEU A 502 0.74 -14.85 17.14
CA LEU A 502 -0.13 -13.92 17.87
C LEU A 502 -0.75 -12.87 16.92
N TRP A 503 0.08 -12.23 16.08
CA TRP A 503 -0.36 -11.22 15.11
C TRP A 503 -1.03 -11.83 13.86
N GLY A 504 -1.15 -13.16 13.78
CA GLY A 504 -1.78 -13.87 12.67
C GLY A 504 -1.06 -13.65 11.34
N ILE A 505 0.27 -13.76 11.33
CA ILE A 505 1.16 -13.59 10.18
C ILE A 505 1.78 -14.95 9.83
N PRO A 506 1.62 -15.46 8.59
CA PRO A 506 2.17 -16.76 8.22
C PRO A 506 3.71 -16.73 8.17
N ASP A 507 4.33 -17.75 8.76
CA ASP A 507 5.79 -17.92 8.74
C ASP A 507 6.26 -18.49 7.39
N GLN A 508 6.42 -17.60 6.42
CA GLN A 508 6.85 -17.89 5.06
C GLN A 508 7.94 -16.89 4.62
N ALA A 509 8.75 -17.28 3.63
CA ALA A 509 9.76 -16.40 3.05
C ALA A 509 9.12 -15.38 2.07
N ARG A 510 9.78 -14.23 1.87
CA ARG A 510 9.46 -13.31 0.76
C ARG A 510 9.86 -13.97 -0.56
N VAL A 511 8.87 -14.30 -1.39
CA VAL A 511 9.07 -14.92 -2.72
C VAL A 511 8.41 -14.04 -3.77
N ALA A 512 9.15 -13.73 -4.84
CA ALA A 512 8.61 -12.99 -5.98
C ALA A 512 7.52 -13.83 -6.70
N PRO A 513 6.37 -13.25 -7.09
CA PRO A 513 5.31 -14.01 -7.75
C PRO A 513 5.78 -14.63 -9.07
N ALA A 514 5.66 -15.95 -9.20
CA ALA A 514 6.05 -16.66 -10.42
C ALA A 514 5.17 -16.25 -11.62
N SER A 515 5.78 -16.12 -12.80
CA SER A 515 5.06 -15.86 -14.05
C SER A 515 4.23 -17.07 -14.45
N ALA A 516 2.92 -17.03 -14.19
CA ALA A 516 2.00 -18.10 -14.54
C ALA A 516 1.59 -18.06 -16.03
N ASP A 517 1.51 -19.22 -16.67
CA ASP A 517 0.84 -19.35 -17.98
C ASP A 517 -0.66 -18.99 -17.85
N PRO A 518 -1.21 -18.07 -18.67
CA PRO A 518 -2.62 -17.70 -18.62
C PRO A 518 -3.60 -18.89 -18.72
N LYS A 519 -3.26 -19.94 -19.49
CA LYS A 519 -4.13 -21.11 -19.64
C LYS A 519 -4.10 -21.99 -18.37
N ALA A 520 -2.92 -22.29 -17.84
CA ALA A 520 -2.76 -23.00 -16.56
C ALA A 520 -3.44 -22.24 -15.41
N LYS A 521 -3.28 -20.91 -15.34
CA LYS A 521 -3.88 -20.08 -14.29
C LYS A 521 -5.39 -19.96 -14.42
N PHE A 522 -5.94 -19.86 -15.64
CA PHE A 522 -7.38 -19.96 -15.85
C PHE A 522 -7.93 -21.29 -15.31
N TYR A 523 -7.26 -22.42 -15.59
CA TYR A 523 -7.64 -23.71 -15.02
C TYR A 523 -7.57 -23.74 -13.49
N GLU A 524 -6.54 -23.15 -12.87
CA GLU A 524 -6.44 -23.04 -11.42
C GLU A 524 -7.65 -22.27 -10.84
N LEU A 525 -7.93 -21.06 -11.34
CA LEU A 525 -9.01 -20.21 -10.84
C LEU A 525 -10.39 -20.88 -10.99
N ILE A 526 -10.69 -21.55 -12.11
CA ILE A 526 -11.98 -22.25 -12.24
C ILE A 526 -12.06 -23.52 -11.36
N LYS A 527 -10.93 -24.17 -11.05
CA LYS A 527 -10.85 -25.36 -10.18
C LYS A 527 -11.03 -25.06 -8.69
N VAL A 528 -10.62 -23.89 -8.19
CA VAL A 528 -10.69 -23.58 -6.74
C VAL A 528 -12.11 -23.73 -6.19
N GLY A 529 -13.14 -23.30 -6.93
CA GLY A 529 -14.55 -23.51 -6.54
C GLY A 529 -15.02 -24.98 -6.50
N VAL A 530 -14.27 -25.92 -7.08
CA VAL A 530 -14.56 -27.37 -7.05
C VAL A 530 -13.87 -28.06 -5.86
N ILE A 531 -12.71 -27.59 -5.42
CA ILE A 531 -11.93 -28.22 -4.34
C ILE A 531 -12.69 -28.21 -3.00
N LEU A 532 -13.59 -27.24 -2.78
CA LEU A 532 -14.49 -27.19 -1.63
C LEU A 532 -15.69 -28.17 -1.70
N LYS A 533 -15.83 -28.95 -2.79
CA LYS A 533 -16.94 -29.89 -3.05
C LYS A 533 -16.45 -31.26 -3.57
N LEU A 534 -15.53 -31.88 -2.81
CA LEU A 534 -15.15 -33.31 -2.79
C LEU A 534 -14.85 -34.08 -4.10
N THR A 535 -13.61 -34.61 -4.17
CA THR A 535 -13.26 -35.95 -4.70
C THR A 535 -13.81 -36.41 -6.07
N HIS A 536 -13.61 -35.62 -7.13
CA HIS A 536 -13.42 -36.19 -8.48
C HIS A 536 -12.46 -35.33 -9.34
N PRO A 537 -11.65 -35.94 -10.24
CA PRO A 537 -10.91 -35.19 -11.25
C PRO A 537 -11.88 -34.62 -12.30
N LEU A 538 -11.63 -33.39 -12.76
CA LEU A 538 -12.52 -32.69 -13.68
C LEU A 538 -12.55 -33.37 -15.05
N THR A 539 -13.76 -33.47 -15.64
CA THR A 539 -13.91 -33.86 -17.04
C THR A 539 -13.81 -32.64 -17.97
N PHE A 540 -13.69 -32.88 -19.27
CA PHE A 540 -13.55 -31.87 -20.32
C PHE A 540 -14.72 -30.84 -20.37
N THR A 541 -15.89 -31.23 -19.83
CA THR A 541 -17.19 -30.58 -20.02
C THR A 541 -17.36 -29.17 -19.45
N ASP A 542 -16.52 -28.73 -18.50
CA ASP A 542 -16.65 -27.39 -17.92
C ASP A 542 -16.10 -26.26 -18.82
N ILE A 543 -15.22 -26.55 -19.78
CA ILE A 543 -14.71 -25.55 -20.73
C ILE A 543 -15.80 -25.15 -21.73
N ASP A 544 -16.57 -26.13 -22.20
CA ASP A 544 -17.68 -25.91 -23.14
C ASP A 544 -18.73 -24.95 -22.57
N SER A 545 -18.84 -24.88 -21.24
CA SER A 545 -19.73 -23.96 -20.53
C SER A 545 -19.36 -22.47 -20.66
N PHE A 546 -18.14 -22.15 -21.12
CA PHE A 546 -17.73 -20.80 -21.51
C PHE A 546 -17.94 -20.54 -23.02
N ASN A 547 -17.99 -21.60 -23.83
CA ASN A 547 -18.15 -21.59 -25.29
C ASN A 547 -19.63 -21.50 -25.73
N CYS A 548 -20.44 -20.74 -24.99
CA CYS A 548 -21.87 -20.55 -25.23
C CYS A 548 -22.15 -19.15 -25.81
N ARG A 549 -22.73 -19.09 -27.02
CA ARG A 549 -23.23 -17.83 -27.61
C ARG A 549 -24.58 -17.44 -26.99
N PRO A 550 -24.90 -16.13 -26.87
CA PRO A 550 -26.22 -15.70 -26.43
C PRO A 550 -27.29 -16.15 -27.43
N THR A 551 -28.50 -16.45 -26.95
CA THR A 551 -29.63 -16.78 -27.82
C THR A 551 -30.24 -15.48 -28.38
N ALA A 552 -30.44 -15.38 -29.69
CA ALA A 552 -30.99 -14.18 -30.30
C ALA A 552 -32.45 -13.92 -29.85
N LEU A 553 -32.76 -12.67 -29.49
CA LEU A 553 -34.13 -12.25 -29.21
C LEU A 553 -34.87 -12.00 -30.54
N SER A 554 -35.74 -12.95 -30.88
CA SER A 554 -36.72 -12.88 -31.96
C SER A 554 -38.12 -13.02 -31.34
N SER A 555 -39.19 -12.84 -32.13
CA SER A 555 -40.56 -13.04 -31.61
C SER A 555 -40.73 -14.41 -30.97
N SER A 556 -40.20 -15.48 -31.58
CA SER A 556 -40.35 -16.85 -31.09
C SER A 556 -39.50 -17.20 -29.86
N THR A 557 -38.57 -16.34 -29.44
CA THR A 557 -37.87 -16.42 -28.14
C THR A 557 -38.43 -15.43 -27.12
N LEU A 558 -38.95 -14.28 -27.56
CA LEU A 558 -39.72 -13.36 -26.73
C LEU A 558 -41.02 -14.02 -26.22
N ASP A 559 -41.78 -14.70 -27.08
CA ASP A 559 -43.00 -15.44 -26.71
C ASP A 559 -42.74 -16.57 -25.69
N LYS A 560 -41.49 -17.02 -25.55
CA LYS A 560 -41.05 -18.02 -24.55
C LYS A 560 -40.52 -17.39 -23.25
N LEU A 561 -40.38 -16.06 -23.19
CA LEU A 561 -39.85 -15.33 -22.04
C LEU A 561 -40.90 -15.25 -20.91
N GLN A 562 -41.04 -16.33 -20.16
CA GLN A 562 -41.86 -16.36 -18.95
C GLN A 562 -41.19 -15.62 -17.80
N HIS A 563 -41.99 -15.01 -16.92
CA HIS A 563 -41.55 -14.34 -15.68
C HIS A 563 -40.53 -13.21 -15.90
N VAL A 564 -40.99 -12.10 -16.49
CA VAL A 564 -40.18 -10.89 -16.76
C VAL A 564 -39.38 -10.43 -15.54
N LEU A 565 -39.94 -10.53 -14.33
CA LEU A 565 -39.30 -10.11 -13.07
C LEU A 565 -38.00 -10.86 -12.74
N ASP A 566 -37.82 -12.10 -13.21
CA ASP A 566 -36.60 -12.90 -13.04
C ASP A 566 -35.40 -12.34 -13.81
N HIS A 567 -35.62 -11.36 -14.68
CA HIS A 567 -34.64 -10.93 -15.67
C HIS A 567 -34.08 -9.54 -15.35
N ARG A 568 -32.81 -9.37 -15.69
CA ARG A 568 -32.10 -8.10 -15.75
C ARG A 568 -31.69 -7.83 -17.19
N CYS A 569 -31.37 -6.58 -17.51
CA CYS A 569 -30.82 -6.25 -18.82
C CYS A 569 -29.67 -5.23 -18.75
N ILE A 570 -28.78 -5.34 -19.73
CA ILE A 570 -27.57 -4.52 -19.89
C ILE A 570 -27.45 -4.11 -21.35
N VAL A 571 -27.15 -2.83 -21.60
CA VAL A 571 -26.82 -2.31 -22.94
C VAL A 571 -25.44 -2.79 -23.36
N GLY A 572 -25.38 -3.65 -24.39
CA GLY A 572 -24.13 -4.09 -25.02
C GLY A 572 -23.55 -3.00 -25.91
N GLY A 573 -22.22 -2.99 -26.05
CA GLY A 573 -21.43 -2.08 -26.89
C GLY A 573 -20.33 -2.77 -27.70
N GLY A 574 -20.08 -4.07 -27.49
CA GLY A 574 -19.09 -4.86 -28.23
C GLY A 574 -19.40 -6.36 -28.26
N GLU A 575 -18.39 -7.19 -28.55
CA GLU A 575 -18.46 -8.64 -28.24
C GLU A 575 -18.15 -8.86 -26.76
N GLN A 576 -18.91 -9.75 -26.12
CA GLN A 576 -18.60 -10.26 -24.78
C GLN A 576 -17.39 -11.21 -24.83
N ILE A 577 -16.40 -10.92 -24.00
CA ILE A 577 -15.15 -11.67 -23.86
C ILE A 577 -14.87 -11.96 -22.37
N PHE A 578 -13.89 -12.82 -22.12
CA PHE A 578 -13.32 -13.05 -20.80
C PHE A 578 -11.98 -12.31 -20.67
N LEU A 579 -11.74 -11.76 -19.47
CA LEU A 579 -10.52 -11.05 -19.14
C LEU A 579 -9.90 -11.65 -17.86
N LEU A 580 -8.60 -11.94 -17.94
CA LEU A 580 -7.79 -12.56 -16.89
C LEU A 580 -6.66 -11.61 -16.49
N GLY A 581 -6.63 -11.21 -15.22
CA GLY A 581 -5.57 -10.39 -14.62
C GLY A 581 -4.57 -11.27 -13.84
N LEU A 582 -3.30 -11.20 -14.21
CA LEU A 582 -2.19 -11.90 -13.55
C LEU A 582 -1.33 -10.97 -12.66
N GLY A 583 -1.79 -9.73 -12.44
CA GLY A 583 -1.08 -8.68 -11.71
C GLY A 583 -0.54 -7.60 -12.64
N LYS A 584 -0.59 -6.35 -12.18
CA LYS A 584 -0.12 -5.14 -12.88
C LYS A 584 -0.69 -5.13 -14.31
N SER A 585 0.15 -4.90 -15.32
CA SER A 585 -0.19 -4.89 -16.74
C SER A 585 -0.22 -6.27 -17.42
N GLN A 586 -0.15 -7.38 -16.67
CA GLN A 586 -0.23 -8.74 -17.21
C GLN A 586 -1.71 -9.15 -17.38
N ILE A 587 -2.37 -8.49 -18.33
CA ILE A 587 -3.80 -8.68 -18.63
C ILE A 587 -3.95 -9.45 -19.93
N TYR A 588 -4.82 -10.46 -19.92
CA TYR A 588 -5.09 -11.35 -21.05
C TYR A 588 -6.58 -11.40 -21.34
N ILE A 589 -6.94 -11.55 -22.62
CA ILE A 589 -8.32 -11.71 -23.10
C ILE A 589 -8.52 -13.00 -23.89
N TRP A 590 -9.72 -13.55 -23.81
CA TRP A 590 -10.18 -14.71 -24.59
C TRP A 590 -11.64 -14.49 -25.00
N ASP A 591 -11.99 -14.84 -26.24
CA ASP A 591 -13.32 -14.58 -26.82
C ASP A 591 -14.35 -15.69 -26.53
N GLY A 592 -14.05 -16.58 -25.58
CA GLY A 592 -14.89 -17.73 -25.22
C GLY A 592 -14.87 -18.89 -26.21
N LYS A 593 -14.25 -18.74 -27.38
CA LYS A 593 -14.31 -19.73 -28.48
C LYS A 593 -13.24 -20.81 -28.32
N ALA A 594 -13.55 -22.04 -28.73
CA ALA A 594 -12.57 -23.11 -28.82
C ALA A 594 -11.68 -22.96 -30.09
N PRO A 595 -10.38 -23.30 -30.03
CA PRO A 595 -9.62 -23.73 -28.86
C PRO A 595 -9.27 -22.58 -27.91
N LEU A 596 -9.24 -22.86 -26.60
CA LEU A 596 -8.89 -21.89 -25.54
C LEU A 596 -7.53 -21.23 -25.82
N ARG A 597 -7.56 -19.96 -26.24
CA ARG A 597 -6.40 -19.15 -26.60
C ARG A 597 -6.49 -17.75 -26.00
N TRP A 598 -5.82 -17.58 -24.87
CA TRP A 598 -5.55 -16.26 -24.29
C TRP A 598 -4.64 -15.44 -25.21
N LYS A 599 -4.93 -14.15 -25.34
CA LYS A 599 -4.11 -13.14 -26.02
C LYS A 599 -3.78 -12.03 -25.03
N LYS A 600 -2.55 -11.50 -25.03
CA LYS A 600 -2.20 -10.38 -24.15
C LYS A 600 -2.89 -9.09 -24.63
N LEU A 601 -3.31 -8.25 -23.68
CA LEU A 601 -3.95 -6.96 -23.96
C LEU A 601 -2.87 -5.88 -24.18
N GLU A 602 -2.25 -5.88 -25.36
CA GLU A 602 -1.15 -4.99 -25.73
C GLU A 602 -1.61 -3.55 -26.01
N ASN A 603 -0.76 -2.57 -25.69
CA ASN A 603 -1.00 -1.13 -25.85
C ASN A 603 -2.13 -0.54 -24.98
N TRP A 604 -2.42 -1.16 -23.83
CA TRP A 604 -3.34 -0.63 -22.81
C TRP A 604 -2.59 -0.21 -21.54
N LYS A 605 -2.93 0.96 -21.00
CA LYS A 605 -2.55 1.43 -19.67
C LYS A 605 -3.63 1.04 -18.66
N LEU A 606 -3.80 -0.27 -18.44
CA LEU A 606 -4.69 -0.84 -17.45
C LEU A 606 -3.88 -1.73 -16.51
N GLU A 607 -4.19 -1.67 -15.22
CA GLU A 607 -3.60 -2.50 -14.17
C GLU A 607 -4.72 -3.26 -13.45
N LEU A 608 -4.51 -4.55 -13.16
CA LEU A 608 -5.45 -5.36 -12.40
C LEU A 608 -4.71 -6.31 -11.45
N PRO A 609 -5.19 -6.45 -10.19
CA PRO A 609 -4.72 -7.47 -9.27
C PRO A 609 -4.66 -8.87 -9.89
N ARG A 610 -3.64 -9.63 -9.50
CA ARG A 610 -3.55 -11.06 -9.78
C ARG A 610 -4.80 -11.81 -9.30
N ASP A 611 -5.06 -12.97 -9.89
CA ASP A 611 -6.18 -13.84 -9.54
C ASP A 611 -7.56 -13.21 -9.83
N THR A 612 -7.64 -12.39 -10.88
CA THR A 612 -8.87 -11.70 -11.32
C THR A 612 -9.39 -12.31 -12.63
N LEU A 613 -10.66 -12.71 -12.65
CA LEU A 613 -11.35 -13.25 -13.82
C LEU A 613 -12.73 -12.59 -13.97
N LEU A 614 -12.93 -11.88 -15.09
CA LEU A 614 -14.12 -11.09 -15.38
C LEU A 614 -14.73 -11.47 -16.73
N SER A 615 -16.05 -11.31 -16.88
CA SER A 615 -16.70 -11.23 -18.18
C SER A 615 -16.90 -9.75 -18.53
N VAL A 616 -16.42 -9.33 -19.69
CA VAL A 616 -16.31 -7.92 -20.08
C VAL A 616 -16.65 -7.73 -21.56
N GLU A 617 -16.80 -6.49 -21.99
CA GLU A 617 -16.63 -6.07 -23.38
C GLU A 617 -15.63 -4.92 -23.47
N ILE A 618 -15.00 -4.75 -24.63
CA ILE A 618 -14.12 -3.61 -24.92
C ILE A 618 -14.93 -2.57 -25.68
N VAL A 619 -15.03 -1.36 -25.13
CA VAL A 619 -15.90 -0.29 -25.60
C VAL A 619 -15.08 0.95 -25.92
N GLN A 620 -15.41 1.63 -27.03
CA GLN A 620 -14.87 2.96 -27.32
C GLN A 620 -15.80 4.03 -26.74
N GLU A 621 -15.39 4.62 -25.62
CA GLU A 621 -16.06 5.78 -25.03
C GLU A 621 -15.74 7.04 -25.86
N LEU A 622 -16.77 7.85 -26.07
CA LEU A 622 -16.77 9.07 -26.85
C LEU A 622 -17.16 10.24 -25.94
N LYS A 623 -16.42 11.36 -26.00
CA LYS A 623 -16.74 12.59 -25.27
C LYS A 623 -16.79 13.77 -26.25
N GLY A 624 -17.92 14.49 -26.27
CA GLY A 624 -18.22 15.48 -27.30
C GLY A 624 -18.49 14.88 -28.69
N GLU A 625 -18.76 15.74 -29.67
CA GLU A 625 -19.23 15.37 -31.01
C GLU A 625 -18.40 16.01 -32.14
N GLY A 626 -18.63 15.54 -33.37
CA GLY A 626 -18.03 16.07 -34.58
C GLY A 626 -16.50 16.05 -34.58
N LYS A 627 -15.88 17.19 -34.94
CA LYS A 627 -14.41 17.32 -35.03
C LYS A 627 -13.71 17.30 -33.67
N ALA A 628 -14.37 17.82 -32.63
CA ALA A 628 -13.84 17.94 -31.27
C ALA A 628 -13.97 16.66 -30.42
N GLN A 629 -14.72 15.67 -30.91
CA GLN A 629 -14.92 14.38 -30.24
C GLN A 629 -13.61 13.71 -29.83
N ARG A 630 -13.43 13.51 -28.52
CA ARG A 630 -12.37 12.69 -27.92
C ARG A 630 -12.82 11.23 -27.84
N ARG A 631 -11.85 10.32 -27.88
CA ARG A 631 -12.06 8.86 -27.87
C ARG A 631 -11.12 8.21 -26.85
N ILE A 632 -11.62 7.22 -26.13
CA ILE A 632 -10.81 6.39 -25.23
C ILE A 632 -11.39 4.99 -25.18
N ASN A 633 -10.54 3.97 -25.25
CA ASN A 633 -10.99 2.59 -25.11
C ASN A 633 -11.06 2.23 -23.62
N ALA A 634 -12.16 1.60 -23.21
CA ALA A 634 -12.45 1.20 -21.84
C ALA A 634 -12.85 -0.27 -21.76
N VAL A 635 -12.61 -0.90 -20.62
CA VAL A 635 -13.12 -2.24 -20.27
C VAL A 635 -14.44 -2.06 -19.54
N HIS A 636 -15.53 -2.59 -20.08
CA HIS A 636 -16.85 -2.55 -19.44
C HIS A 636 -17.21 -3.96 -18.94
N VAL A 637 -17.24 -4.14 -17.62
CA VAL A 637 -17.54 -5.41 -16.95
C VAL A 637 -19.04 -5.71 -17.03
N LEU A 638 -19.35 -6.92 -17.49
CA LEU A 638 -20.69 -7.48 -17.65
C LEU A 638 -21.07 -8.44 -16.52
N ASP A 639 -20.10 -9.18 -15.97
CA ASP A 639 -20.24 -10.04 -14.79
C ASP A 639 -18.85 -10.35 -14.19
N ALA A 640 -18.80 -10.77 -12.93
CA ALA A 640 -17.56 -11.16 -12.23
C ALA A 640 -17.55 -12.66 -11.91
N LEU A 641 -16.37 -13.28 -12.02
CA LEU A 641 -16.18 -14.70 -11.71
C LEU A 641 -15.21 -14.87 -10.54
N VAL A 642 -14.04 -14.23 -10.58
CA VAL A 642 -13.07 -14.22 -9.49
C VAL A 642 -12.50 -12.80 -9.31
N LEU A 643 -12.45 -12.31 -8.08
CA LEU A 643 -11.97 -10.97 -7.73
C LEU A 643 -10.78 -11.13 -6.77
N ASN A 644 -9.55 -10.96 -7.27
CA ASN A 644 -8.30 -11.14 -6.52
C ASN A 644 -8.31 -12.39 -5.60
N GLY A 645 -8.61 -13.54 -6.20
CA GLY A 645 -8.68 -14.85 -5.55
C GLY A 645 -10.00 -15.18 -4.85
N THR A 646 -10.92 -14.22 -4.70
CA THR A 646 -12.28 -14.48 -4.20
C THR A 646 -13.17 -14.97 -5.34
N ASP A 647 -13.54 -16.25 -5.35
CA ASP A 647 -14.54 -16.80 -6.28
C ASP A 647 -15.94 -16.27 -5.90
N VAL A 648 -16.63 -15.67 -6.88
CA VAL A 648 -17.98 -15.10 -6.70
C VAL A 648 -19.03 -15.77 -7.57
N ARG A 649 -18.69 -16.81 -8.34
CA ARG A 649 -19.56 -17.43 -9.35
C ARG A 649 -20.90 -17.93 -8.81
N ASP A 650 -20.92 -18.44 -7.58
CA ASP A 650 -22.12 -18.98 -6.92
C ASP A 650 -23.00 -17.89 -6.24
N GLN A 651 -22.58 -16.63 -6.20
CA GLN A 651 -23.40 -15.51 -5.65
C GLN A 651 -24.50 -15.07 -6.63
N HIS A 652 -25.57 -14.42 -6.16
CA HIS A 652 -26.62 -13.89 -7.03
C HIS A 652 -26.06 -12.83 -8.00
N PHE A 653 -26.59 -12.75 -9.23
CA PHE A 653 -26.13 -11.82 -10.26
C PHE A 653 -25.94 -10.38 -9.75
N ASN A 654 -26.97 -9.79 -9.11
CA ASN A 654 -26.86 -8.44 -8.53
C ASN A 654 -25.72 -8.31 -7.48
N GLN A 655 -25.41 -9.38 -6.73
CA GLN A 655 -24.31 -9.37 -5.76
C GLN A 655 -22.96 -9.43 -6.47
N ARG A 656 -22.81 -10.26 -7.51
CA ARG A 656 -21.59 -10.30 -8.35
C ARG A 656 -21.31 -8.94 -8.99
N ILE A 657 -22.35 -8.24 -9.42
CA ILE A 657 -22.28 -6.87 -9.94
C ILE A 657 -21.87 -5.87 -8.85
N GLN A 658 -22.48 -5.89 -7.67
CA GLN A 658 -22.10 -5.03 -6.54
C GLN A 658 -20.65 -5.28 -6.05
N MET A 659 -20.20 -6.53 -6.07
CA MET A 659 -18.82 -6.92 -5.79
C MET A 659 -17.87 -6.44 -6.89
N ALA A 660 -18.27 -6.52 -8.15
CA ALA A 660 -17.54 -5.93 -9.27
C ALA A 660 -17.44 -4.41 -9.16
N GLU A 661 -18.51 -3.71 -8.74
CA GLU A 661 -18.50 -2.24 -8.53
C GLU A 661 -17.51 -1.88 -7.42
N LYS A 662 -17.54 -2.60 -6.29
CA LYS A 662 -16.60 -2.45 -5.17
C LYS A 662 -15.15 -2.69 -5.61
N PHE A 663 -14.89 -3.76 -6.37
CA PHE A 663 -13.57 -4.08 -6.92
C PHE A 663 -13.08 -3.03 -7.91
N VAL A 664 -13.92 -2.63 -8.87
CA VAL A 664 -13.60 -1.58 -9.86
C VAL A 664 -13.28 -0.25 -9.18
N LYS A 665 -14.02 0.11 -8.12
CA LYS A 665 -13.75 1.31 -7.30
C LYS A 665 -12.39 1.23 -6.58
N ALA A 666 -11.94 0.04 -6.20
CA ALA A 666 -10.65 -0.17 -5.52
C ALA A 666 -9.45 -0.10 -6.49
N VAL A 667 -9.58 -0.65 -7.71
CA VAL A 667 -8.51 -0.57 -8.75
C VAL A 667 -8.51 0.74 -9.55
N SER A 668 -9.58 1.54 -9.47
CA SER A 668 -9.67 2.82 -10.18
C SER A 668 -8.63 3.82 -9.65
N LYS A 669 -7.97 4.53 -10.57
CA LYS A 669 -6.94 5.55 -10.28
C LYS A 669 -7.33 6.92 -10.86
N PRO A 670 -8.25 7.68 -10.23
CA PRO A 670 -8.76 8.95 -10.78
C PRO A 670 -7.68 10.03 -10.99
N SER A 671 -6.54 9.98 -10.30
CA SER A 671 -5.40 10.89 -10.55
C SER A 671 -4.65 10.61 -11.87
N ARG A 672 -4.96 9.50 -12.55
CA ARG A 672 -4.26 9.00 -13.74
C ARG A 672 -5.15 9.04 -14.98
N PRO A 673 -5.43 10.23 -15.56
CA PRO A 673 -6.26 10.38 -16.76
C PRO A 673 -5.63 9.78 -18.03
N ASP A 674 -4.36 9.33 -17.97
CA ASP A 674 -3.67 8.61 -19.03
C ASP A 674 -3.96 7.10 -19.04
N MET A 675 -4.60 6.55 -17.99
CA MET A 675 -4.96 5.15 -17.90
C MET A 675 -6.28 4.82 -18.63
N ASN A 676 -6.39 3.60 -19.14
CA ASN A 676 -7.61 3.09 -19.74
C ASN A 676 -8.66 2.78 -18.64
N PRO A 677 -9.89 3.32 -18.73
CA PRO A 677 -10.90 3.05 -17.71
C PRO A 677 -11.33 1.59 -17.67
N ILE A 678 -11.59 1.09 -16.46
CA ILE A 678 -12.44 -0.08 -16.22
C ILE A 678 -13.71 0.40 -15.50
N ARG A 679 -14.87 -0.09 -15.92
CA ARG A 679 -16.19 0.26 -15.36
C ARG A 679 -17.08 -0.97 -15.28
N VAL A 680 -18.05 -0.98 -14.38
CA VAL A 680 -19.16 -1.96 -14.42
C VAL A 680 -20.31 -1.40 -15.25
N LYS A 681 -20.95 -2.24 -16.04
CA LYS A 681 -22.16 -1.88 -16.79
C LYS A 681 -23.34 -1.65 -15.86
N GLU A 682 -24.16 -0.67 -16.20
CA GLU A 682 -25.39 -0.37 -15.48
C GLU A 682 -26.45 -1.46 -15.73
N VAL A 683 -26.91 -2.07 -14.65
CA VAL A 683 -27.87 -3.18 -14.67
C VAL A 683 -29.27 -2.67 -14.41
N TYR A 684 -30.15 -2.88 -15.38
CA TYR A 684 -31.57 -2.57 -15.27
C TYR A 684 -32.38 -3.82 -14.91
N ARG A 685 -33.50 -3.62 -14.22
CA ARG A 685 -34.59 -4.59 -14.15
C ARG A 685 -35.29 -4.65 -15.52
N LEU A 686 -35.69 -5.83 -15.99
CA LEU A 686 -36.34 -5.94 -17.29
C LEU A 686 -37.70 -5.23 -17.31
N GLU A 687 -38.41 -5.18 -16.18
CA GLU A 687 -39.64 -4.40 -16.02
C GLU A 687 -39.42 -2.87 -15.95
N GLU A 688 -38.16 -2.40 -15.94
CA GLU A 688 -37.76 -0.98 -15.94
C GLU A 688 -36.89 -0.64 -17.17
N MET A 689 -36.99 -1.46 -18.22
CA MET A 689 -36.21 -1.36 -19.48
C MET A 689 -36.55 -0.10 -20.30
N ASP A 690 -37.69 0.55 -20.06
CA ASP A 690 -38.06 1.83 -20.65
C ASP A 690 -37.00 2.92 -20.39
N LYS A 691 -36.38 2.91 -19.20
CA LYS A 691 -35.33 3.86 -18.76
C LYS A 691 -34.07 3.83 -19.64
N ILE A 692 -33.84 2.73 -20.36
CA ILE A 692 -32.70 2.60 -21.28
C ILE A 692 -32.89 3.49 -22.51
N PHE A 693 -34.09 3.50 -23.09
CA PHE A 693 -34.37 4.24 -24.33
C PHE A 693 -34.34 5.75 -24.13
N VAL A 694 -34.65 6.23 -22.92
CA VAL A 694 -34.53 7.66 -22.52
C VAL A 694 -33.09 8.17 -22.60
N ARG A 695 -32.09 7.26 -22.62
CA ARG A 695 -30.65 7.57 -22.68
C ARG A 695 -30.03 7.26 -24.04
N LEU A 696 -30.86 6.98 -25.05
CA LEU A 696 -30.44 6.84 -26.43
C LEU A 696 -30.58 8.19 -27.15
N GLU A 697 -29.50 8.62 -27.78
CA GLU A 697 -29.40 9.89 -28.48
C GLU A 697 -28.75 9.69 -29.86
N MET A 698 -29.13 10.48 -30.86
CA MET A 698 -28.56 10.42 -32.20
C MET A 698 -27.41 11.43 -32.33
N LYS A 699 -26.16 10.96 -32.19
CA LYS A 699 -24.96 11.82 -32.08
C LYS A 699 -24.05 11.74 -33.31
N VAL A 700 -23.46 12.86 -33.71
CA VAL A 700 -22.57 12.95 -34.88
C VAL A 700 -21.15 12.55 -34.47
N THR A 701 -20.81 11.28 -34.70
CA THR A 701 -19.47 10.77 -34.38
C THR A 701 -18.44 11.15 -35.45
N LYS A 702 -17.17 11.25 -35.02
CA LYS A 702 -16.04 11.43 -35.94
C LYS A 702 -15.98 10.24 -36.92
N SER A 703 -15.70 10.51 -38.19
CA SER A 703 -15.76 9.52 -39.30
C SER A 703 -17.16 9.01 -39.70
N SER A 704 -18.26 9.61 -39.22
CA SER A 704 -19.63 9.24 -39.62
C SER A 704 -20.09 9.80 -40.99
N GLY A 705 -19.28 10.66 -41.63
CA GLY A 705 -19.71 11.44 -42.79
C GLY A 705 -20.71 12.57 -42.46
N GLY A 706 -20.96 12.85 -41.17
CA GLY A 706 -21.97 13.80 -40.71
C GLY A 706 -23.31 13.14 -40.35
N MET A 707 -23.50 11.86 -40.67
CA MET A 707 -24.70 11.11 -40.29
C MET A 707 -24.72 10.83 -38.78
N PRO A 708 -25.78 11.23 -38.05
CA PRO A 708 -25.93 10.85 -36.65
C PRO A 708 -26.00 9.33 -36.47
N ARG A 709 -25.42 8.83 -35.37
CA ARG A 709 -25.50 7.42 -34.98
C ARG A 709 -26.13 7.28 -33.60
N LEU A 710 -26.93 6.23 -33.44
CA LEU A 710 -27.49 5.84 -32.14
C LEU A 710 -26.35 5.69 -31.13
N SER A 711 -26.47 6.38 -30.00
CA SER A 711 -25.47 6.45 -28.93
C SER A 711 -26.16 6.31 -27.59
N TYR A 712 -25.59 5.53 -26.67
CA TYR A 712 -26.07 5.43 -25.30
C TYR A 712 -25.16 6.24 -24.37
N THR A 713 -25.74 7.19 -23.63
CA THR A 713 -24.99 8.06 -22.71
C THR A 713 -24.88 7.47 -21.31
N GLY A 714 -23.67 7.51 -20.75
CA GLY A 714 -23.27 6.97 -19.45
C GLY A 714 -23.85 7.73 -18.27
N ARG A 715 -23.27 7.52 -17.08
CA ARG A 715 -23.56 8.35 -15.88
C ARG A 715 -22.67 9.62 -15.86
N ASP A 716 -21.58 9.61 -16.62
CA ASP A 716 -20.76 10.77 -16.94
C ASP A 716 -21.08 11.29 -18.37
N ASP A 717 -20.43 12.38 -18.79
CA ASP A 717 -20.64 13.03 -20.09
C ASP A 717 -20.03 12.27 -21.30
N ARG A 718 -19.91 10.94 -21.16
CA ARG A 718 -19.40 10.02 -22.18
C ARG A 718 -20.51 9.14 -22.72
N HIS A 719 -20.41 8.79 -23.98
CA HIS A 719 -21.33 7.87 -24.66
C HIS A 719 -20.57 6.78 -25.41
N PHE A 720 -21.24 5.70 -25.77
CA PHE A 720 -20.74 4.69 -26.71
C PHE A 720 -21.82 4.33 -27.72
N LEU A 721 -21.43 3.69 -28.82
CA LEU A 721 -22.37 3.16 -29.81
C LEU A 721 -22.88 1.79 -29.32
N PRO A 722 -24.16 1.62 -28.97
CA PRO A 722 -24.67 0.36 -28.45
C PRO A 722 -24.85 -0.66 -29.58
N SER A 723 -24.53 -1.93 -29.29
CA SER A 723 -24.72 -3.07 -30.21
C SER A 723 -26.08 -3.76 -30.03
N GLY A 724 -26.71 -3.58 -28.86
CA GLY A 724 -27.96 -4.25 -28.50
C GLY A 724 -28.19 -4.30 -26.99
N LEU A 725 -29.07 -5.21 -26.58
CA LEU A 725 -29.41 -5.44 -25.18
C LEU A 725 -29.22 -6.93 -24.80
N HIS A 726 -28.40 -7.19 -23.79
CA HIS A 726 -28.38 -8.49 -23.11
C HIS A 726 -29.55 -8.59 -22.14
N ILE A 727 -30.23 -9.74 -22.12
CA ILE A 727 -31.25 -10.08 -21.11
C ILE A 727 -30.75 -11.32 -20.36
N ILE A 728 -30.66 -11.22 -19.04
CA ILE A 728 -30.00 -12.19 -18.15
C ILE A 728 -31.00 -12.63 -17.09
N LYS A 729 -31.27 -13.93 -17.01
CA LYS A 729 -32.12 -14.51 -15.96
C LYS A 729 -31.31 -14.73 -14.68
N THR A 730 -31.80 -14.24 -13.53
CA THR A 730 -31.04 -14.22 -12.27
C THR A 730 -31.61 -15.13 -11.17
N VAL A 731 -32.71 -15.84 -11.45
CA VAL A 731 -33.41 -16.70 -10.48
C VAL A 731 -33.61 -18.11 -11.06
N ASN A 732 -33.29 -19.15 -10.30
CA ASN A 732 -33.50 -20.56 -10.64
C ASN A 732 -33.30 -21.45 -9.39
N PRO A 733 -34.07 -22.55 -9.16
CA PRO A 733 -35.28 -22.99 -9.88
C PRO A 733 -36.55 -22.21 -9.49
N TRP A 734 -36.41 -21.26 -8.57
CA TRP A 734 -37.44 -20.31 -8.17
C TRP A 734 -37.79 -19.33 -9.30
N THR A 735 -38.86 -18.55 -9.10
CA THR A 735 -39.27 -17.45 -9.98
C THR A 735 -39.97 -16.35 -9.19
N MET A 736 -39.88 -15.09 -9.64
CA MET A 736 -40.59 -13.95 -9.07
C MET A 736 -41.93 -13.70 -9.77
N ALA A 737 -42.96 -13.50 -8.96
CA ALA A 737 -44.29 -13.07 -9.37
C ALA A 737 -44.74 -11.85 -8.57
N TYR A 738 -45.83 -11.21 -8.99
CA TYR A 738 -46.47 -10.12 -8.26
C TYR A 738 -47.78 -10.63 -7.64
N SER A 739 -48.02 -10.32 -6.36
CA SER A 739 -49.29 -10.61 -5.70
C SER A 739 -50.16 -9.36 -5.73
N LYS A 740 -51.27 -9.41 -6.47
CA LYS A 740 -52.29 -8.35 -6.48
C LYS A 740 -52.91 -8.15 -5.10
N THR A 741 -53.11 -9.22 -4.33
CA THR A 741 -53.74 -9.18 -3.00
C THR A 741 -52.87 -8.52 -1.93
N SER A 742 -51.54 -8.70 -1.97
CA SER A 742 -50.62 -8.06 -1.01
C SER A 742 -49.83 -6.88 -1.58
N ASN A 743 -50.09 -6.52 -2.85
CA ASN A 743 -49.45 -5.45 -3.62
C ASN A 743 -47.90 -5.54 -3.67
N LYS A 744 -47.35 -6.77 -3.58
CA LYS A 744 -45.91 -7.05 -3.38
C LYS A 744 -45.39 -8.13 -4.33
N LYS A 745 -44.09 -8.03 -4.68
CA LYS A 745 -43.37 -9.10 -5.36
C LYS A 745 -43.05 -10.24 -4.37
N PHE A 746 -43.12 -11.49 -4.82
CA PHE A 746 -42.79 -12.68 -4.05
C PHE A 746 -42.05 -13.71 -4.92
N PHE A 747 -41.30 -14.60 -4.28
CA PHE A 747 -40.63 -15.73 -4.92
C PHE A 747 -41.49 -16.99 -4.75
N TYR A 748 -41.63 -17.77 -5.83
CA TYR A 748 -42.30 -19.06 -5.88
C TYR A 748 -41.33 -20.15 -6.34
N ASN A 749 -41.25 -21.26 -5.60
CA ASN A 749 -40.42 -22.39 -5.98
C ASN A 749 -41.20 -23.30 -6.93
N LYS A 750 -40.74 -23.45 -8.18
CA LYS A 750 -41.44 -24.28 -9.18
C LYS A 750 -41.44 -25.78 -8.85
N GLN A 751 -40.53 -26.23 -7.97
CA GLN A 751 -40.35 -27.64 -7.61
C GLN A 751 -41.08 -27.98 -6.30
N THR A 752 -40.84 -27.22 -5.23
CA THR A 752 -41.49 -27.46 -3.92
C THR A 752 -42.89 -26.85 -3.78
N LYS A 753 -43.25 -25.92 -4.68
CA LYS A 753 -44.49 -25.12 -4.68
C LYS A 753 -44.60 -24.11 -3.51
N GLU A 754 -43.51 -23.87 -2.80
CA GLU A 754 -43.45 -22.90 -1.70
C GLU A 754 -43.42 -21.45 -2.20
N SER A 755 -43.86 -20.52 -1.35
CA SER A 755 -43.87 -19.07 -1.63
C SER A 755 -43.27 -18.26 -0.47
N THR A 756 -42.43 -17.27 -0.78
CA THR A 756 -41.84 -16.37 0.23
C THR A 756 -41.65 -14.95 -0.30
N TYR A 757 -41.78 -13.95 0.59
CA TYR A 757 -41.53 -12.53 0.29
C TYR A 757 -40.04 -12.14 0.45
N LYS A 758 -39.19 -13.04 0.94
CA LYS A 758 -37.72 -12.87 1.00
C LYS A 758 -37.08 -13.82 -0.02
N MET A 759 -36.01 -13.39 -0.68
CA MET A 759 -35.25 -14.26 -1.58
C MET A 759 -34.62 -15.39 -0.78
N ASP A 760 -34.96 -16.63 -1.13
CA ASP A 760 -34.33 -17.82 -0.54
C ASP A 760 -32.90 -18.01 -1.10
N PRO A 761 -31.91 -18.48 -0.32
CA PRO A 761 -30.57 -18.77 -0.84
C PRO A 761 -30.55 -19.78 -2.01
N THR A 762 -31.50 -20.71 -2.07
CA THR A 762 -31.65 -21.68 -3.17
C THR A 762 -32.30 -21.09 -4.43
N ALA A 763 -32.73 -19.81 -4.41
CA ALA A 763 -33.27 -19.11 -5.57
C ALA A 763 -32.18 -18.56 -6.51
N VAL A 764 -30.92 -18.61 -6.11
CA VAL A 764 -29.79 -17.98 -6.80
C VAL A 764 -29.44 -18.67 -8.11
N ALA A 765 -29.48 -17.92 -9.22
CA ALA A 765 -28.80 -18.33 -10.45
C ALA A 765 -27.28 -18.04 -10.38
N PRO A 766 -26.41 -19.07 -10.39
CA PRO A 766 -24.97 -18.88 -10.45
C PRO A 766 -24.53 -18.39 -11.83
N PHE A 767 -23.28 -17.94 -11.96
CA PHE A 767 -22.69 -17.42 -13.20
C PHE A 767 -22.95 -18.35 -14.40
N LYS A 768 -22.72 -19.66 -14.23
CA LYS A 768 -22.93 -20.65 -15.29
C LYS A 768 -24.36 -20.59 -15.85
N TYR A 769 -25.39 -20.51 -15.00
CA TYR A 769 -26.79 -20.39 -15.42
C TYR A 769 -27.08 -19.03 -16.08
N CYS A 770 -26.67 -17.92 -15.44
CA CYS A 770 -26.81 -16.57 -15.99
C CYS A 770 -26.19 -16.42 -17.38
N TYR A 771 -25.08 -17.12 -17.64
CA TYR A 771 -24.35 -17.06 -18.90
C TYR A 771 -25.00 -17.91 -20.00
N HIS A 772 -25.53 -19.10 -19.72
CA HIS A 772 -26.15 -19.95 -20.75
C HIS A 772 -27.52 -19.44 -21.19
N GLU A 773 -28.37 -19.07 -20.23
CA GLU A 773 -29.75 -18.64 -20.47
C GLU A 773 -29.86 -17.19 -20.97
N ARG A 774 -28.74 -16.54 -21.31
CA ARG A 774 -28.73 -15.13 -21.71
C ARG A 774 -29.24 -14.95 -23.13
N LEU A 775 -30.18 -14.02 -23.30
CA LEU A 775 -30.65 -13.58 -24.60
C LEU A 775 -29.88 -12.33 -25.03
N PHE A 776 -29.78 -12.09 -26.34
CA PHE A 776 -29.27 -10.85 -26.91
C PHE A 776 -30.19 -10.31 -28.01
N TRP A 777 -30.64 -9.07 -27.84
CA TRP A 777 -31.43 -8.34 -28.81
C TRP A 777 -30.52 -7.34 -29.53
N ALA A 778 -30.06 -7.71 -30.72
CA ALA A 778 -29.16 -6.89 -31.52
C ALA A 778 -29.90 -5.66 -32.11
N TRP A 779 -29.28 -4.48 -32.04
CA TRP A 779 -29.84 -3.23 -32.58
C TRP A 779 -29.25 -2.93 -33.96
N GLU A 780 -29.51 -3.84 -34.88
CA GLU A 780 -29.08 -3.76 -36.28
C GLU A 780 -29.91 -2.77 -37.11
N GLU A 781 -29.50 -2.55 -38.36
CA GLU A 781 -30.36 -1.90 -39.34
C GLU A 781 -31.70 -2.67 -39.50
N GLY A 782 -32.80 -1.92 -39.62
CA GLY A 782 -34.17 -2.44 -39.58
C GLY A 782 -34.81 -2.46 -38.18
N VAL A 783 -34.03 -2.26 -37.11
CA VAL A 783 -34.53 -2.24 -35.72
C VAL A 783 -34.79 -0.80 -35.26
N ILE A 784 -36.04 -0.45 -34.96
CA ILE A 784 -36.38 0.82 -34.30
C ILE A 784 -36.28 0.65 -32.77
N VAL A 785 -35.40 1.44 -32.16
CA VAL A 785 -35.31 1.66 -30.70
C VAL A 785 -35.35 3.13 -30.29
N HIS A 786 -35.06 4.05 -31.21
CA HIS A 786 -35.13 5.50 -31.03
C HIS A 786 -35.95 6.13 -32.16
N ASP A 787 -36.74 7.17 -31.85
CA ASP A 787 -37.85 7.63 -32.69
C ASP A 787 -37.40 8.30 -34.00
N SER A 788 -36.12 8.69 -34.10
CA SER A 788 -35.50 9.17 -35.35
C SER A 788 -35.09 8.06 -36.32
N GLN A 789 -35.26 6.77 -35.98
CA GLN A 789 -34.95 5.66 -36.89
C GLN A 789 -36.15 5.36 -37.80
N THR A 790 -35.95 5.50 -39.11
CA THR A 790 -37.04 5.36 -40.11
C THR A 790 -37.01 4.07 -40.93
N ARG A 791 -35.90 3.31 -40.89
CA ARG A 791 -35.76 2.03 -41.60
C ARG A 791 -36.27 0.87 -40.74
N VAL A 792 -37.35 0.22 -41.18
CA VAL A 792 -38.00 -0.91 -40.49
C VAL A 792 -37.77 -2.20 -41.28
N ASP A 793 -37.35 -3.27 -40.60
CA ASP A 793 -37.55 -4.65 -41.05
C ASP A 793 -38.71 -5.25 -40.23
N PRO A 794 -39.87 -5.55 -40.84
CA PRO A 794 -41.04 -6.09 -40.12
C PRO A 794 -40.81 -7.48 -39.53
N LYS A 795 -39.68 -8.15 -39.83
CA LYS A 795 -39.28 -9.42 -39.21
C LYS A 795 -38.49 -9.23 -37.90
N LYS A 796 -38.06 -8.01 -37.58
CA LYS A 796 -37.30 -7.69 -36.36
C LYS A 796 -38.18 -7.09 -35.27
N LEU A 797 -37.80 -7.31 -34.01
CA LEU A 797 -38.49 -6.75 -32.84
C LEU A 797 -38.11 -5.28 -32.65
N SER A 798 -39.09 -4.37 -32.59
CA SER A 798 -38.92 -2.97 -32.21
C SER A 798 -39.00 -2.78 -30.69
N LYS A 799 -38.58 -1.59 -30.21
CA LYS A 799 -38.83 -1.10 -28.83
C LYS A 799 -40.27 -1.38 -28.39
N ASP A 800 -41.25 -1.00 -29.20
CA ASP A 800 -42.65 -1.03 -28.79
C ASP A 800 -43.23 -2.45 -28.75
N HIS A 801 -42.76 -3.35 -29.63
CA HIS A 801 -43.07 -4.77 -29.54
C HIS A 801 -42.58 -5.36 -28.21
N VAL A 802 -41.32 -5.09 -27.83
CA VAL A 802 -40.70 -5.63 -26.60
C VAL A 802 -41.31 -4.97 -25.33
N LEU A 803 -41.51 -3.65 -25.32
CA LEU A 803 -42.12 -2.95 -24.19
C LEU A 803 -43.60 -3.33 -23.98
N SER A 804 -44.36 -3.56 -25.06
CA SER A 804 -45.74 -4.06 -24.97
C SER A 804 -45.78 -5.45 -24.35
N PHE A 805 -44.92 -6.36 -24.79
CA PHE A 805 -44.77 -7.70 -24.20
C PHE A 805 -44.41 -7.62 -22.71
N ILE A 806 -43.42 -6.81 -22.34
CA ILE A 806 -42.95 -6.63 -20.96
C ILE A 806 -44.10 -6.11 -20.07
N ARG A 807 -44.79 -5.03 -20.48
CA ARG A 807 -45.90 -4.45 -19.70
C ARG A 807 -47.02 -5.47 -19.47
N LYS A 808 -47.42 -6.21 -20.50
CA LYS A 808 -48.43 -7.28 -20.40
C LYS A 808 -48.02 -8.33 -19.37
N HIS A 809 -46.81 -8.86 -19.45
CA HIS A 809 -46.36 -9.97 -18.58
C HIS A 809 -45.83 -9.53 -17.21
N CYS A 810 -45.75 -8.24 -16.92
CA CYS A 810 -45.58 -7.70 -15.57
C CYS A 810 -46.90 -7.51 -14.80
N GLN A 811 -48.03 -7.34 -15.51
CA GLN A 811 -49.36 -7.15 -14.93
C GLN A 811 -50.22 -8.42 -14.94
N ALA A 812 -49.95 -9.33 -15.87
CA ALA A 812 -50.64 -10.60 -16.03
C ALA A 812 -50.08 -11.72 -15.13
N LEU A 813 -50.33 -11.61 -13.82
CA LEU A 813 -50.65 -12.72 -12.91
C LEU A 813 -51.58 -12.20 -11.82
#